data_AF-A0A651G5Y3-F1
#
_entry.id   AF-A0A651G5Y3-F1
#
_cell.length_a   1.000
_cell.length_b   1.000
_cell.length_c   1.000
_cell.angle_alpha   90.00
_cell.angle_beta   90.00
_cell.angle_gamma   90.00
#
_symmetry.space_group_name_H-M   'P 1'
#
loop_
_entity.id
_entity.type
_entity.pdbx_description
1 polymer ?
#
loop_
_entity_poly.entity_id
_entity_poly.type
_entity_poly.pdbx_seq_one_letter_code
_entity_poly.pdbx_strand_id
1 'polypeptide(L)'
;IDFEVDDSNVPPPKPVETNFTGEANYISSEDAIEKMMLAEGLSVNLFASEEMFPELVNPVQMQVDTQGRLWVAAWATYPKWEPMKEMSDRLIILEDTNGDGVADKSTTFASIHNPTGFEFWNGGVIVVSAPDILFLKDTTGDNKADVQIRLMGAIDSADTHHTANNVIYGPHGWIYYQRGVFHLNNVETPWRKNMESDVSGLYRFNPRTFEFDFVVENIYNPHGISFDRWGNLFITDGTMGTAHQVYLDGDRFEKRPLLDHTVRPVPGNQVLSTSQFPEEFRENFLIYNVIGFLGAKRYELSYQNGHVWGEEIGDLFYSDDPNFRPTDGVIGSDGALYISDWHNAIIGHMQHNLRDPMRDHTHGRIYRITADDRPLLDPVPIHNEPVENLLELLKHPDNGIRHRVRVELSSRETDNVISAVQDWIQQFDPGNSDDAHPLLEALWVHQQHNVPNYDLLQDLLHSPEENARIAAEKVEWFWSDRDPALISAHLHTDSETPLSDSFDRAGMELDFSDDEIAEFAIRAIIEQMRFDVARFTVRSDQPVRLTFDNPDFMPHNLLITEPGKADEVYQMAIDLGGRGFELHFIPDSPDILVASRLLRHNESELLEFTAPSIPGRYQFICTFPGHGELMRGVMEVVD
;
A
#
# COMPACT_ATOMS: atom_id res chain seq x y z
N ILE A 1 2.04 -2.66 38.74
CA ILE A 1 1.73 -1.47 39.58
C ILE A 1 1.78 -0.32 38.60
N ASP A 2 0.63 0.13 38.12
CA ASP A 2 0.57 1.38 37.39
C ASP A 2 0.80 2.49 38.39
N PHE A 3 1.90 3.21 38.24
CA PHE A 3 2.15 4.41 39.02
C PHE A 3 1.22 5.51 38.49
N GLU A 4 0.41 6.13 39.36
CA GLU A 4 -0.22 7.40 39.01
C GLU A 4 0.90 8.44 38.87
N VAL A 5 1.04 8.99 37.67
CA VAL A 5 2.00 10.05 37.38
C VAL A 5 1.50 11.35 38.03
N ASP A 6 2.28 11.91 38.97
CA ASP A 6 2.02 13.22 39.57
C ASP A 6 2.78 14.32 38.81
N ASP A 7 2.15 14.84 37.77
CA ASP A 7 2.65 15.96 36.97
C ASP A 7 2.17 17.34 37.48
N SER A 8 1.66 17.42 38.72
CA SER A 8 1.12 18.68 39.27
C SER A 8 2.17 19.79 39.41
N ASN A 9 3.46 19.43 39.35
CA ASN A 9 4.59 20.35 39.39
C ASN A 9 5.08 20.78 37.99
N VAL A 10 4.52 20.25 36.90
CA VAL A 10 4.91 20.61 35.53
C VAL A 10 4.40 22.02 35.24
N PRO A 11 5.28 23.00 34.95
CA PRO A 11 4.86 24.36 34.67
C PRO A 11 4.05 24.43 33.37
N PRO A 12 3.07 25.34 33.27
CA PRO A 12 2.30 25.49 32.04
C PRO A 12 3.22 25.88 30.88
N PRO A 13 2.92 25.40 29.65
CA PRO A 13 3.69 25.78 28.47
C PRO A 13 3.72 27.30 28.30
N LYS A 14 4.88 27.88 27.99
CA LYS A 14 4.97 29.31 27.69
C LYS A 14 4.05 29.65 26.51
N PRO A 15 3.23 30.72 26.59
CA PRO A 15 2.52 31.25 25.44
C PRO A 15 3.51 31.64 24.34
N VAL A 16 3.13 31.38 23.10
CA VAL A 16 3.89 31.78 21.91
C VAL A 16 3.15 32.94 21.26
N GLU A 17 3.83 34.06 21.11
CA GLU A 17 3.32 35.19 20.33
C GLU A 17 3.59 34.91 18.86
N THR A 18 2.61 35.21 18.00
CA THR A 18 2.77 35.03 16.57
C THR A 18 3.80 36.01 16.01
N ASN A 19 4.65 35.53 15.12
CA ASN A 19 5.53 36.37 14.30
C ASN A 19 5.01 36.51 12.86
N PHE A 20 3.82 35.97 12.58
CA PHE A 20 3.14 36.15 11.31
C PHE A 20 2.63 37.59 11.19
N THR A 21 3.05 38.28 10.12
CA THR A 21 2.69 39.68 9.88
C THR A 21 1.62 39.86 8.80
N GLY A 22 1.13 38.76 8.20
CA GLY A 22 0.04 38.78 7.23
C GLY A 22 -1.33 38.81 7.91
N GLU A 23 -2.37 39.04 7.12
CA GLU A 23 -3.76 38.81 7.55
C GLU A 23 -4.13 37.36 7.18
N ALA A 24 -4.48 36.54 8.17
CA ALA A 24 -5.03 35.19 7.93
C ALA A 24 -6.51 35.30 7.56
N ASN A 25 -6.79 36.00 6.46
CA ASN A 25 -8.14 36.18 5.95
C ASN A 25 -8.48 35.02 5.01
N TYR A 26 -9.31 34.10 5.50
CA TYR A 26 -9.82 32.97 4.73
C TYR A 26 -11.07 33.41 3.96
N ILE A 27 -11.01 33.33 2.62
CA ILE A 27 -12.07 33.77 1.72
C ILE A 27 -13.05 32.62 1.43
N SER A 28 -14.25 32.91 0.96
CA SER A 28 -15.21 31.86 0.57
C SER A 28 -14.67 30.98 -0.57
N SER A 29 -15.26 29.81 -0.77
CA SER A 29 -14.94 28.93 -1.92
C SER A 29 -15.20 29.61 -3.27
N GLU A 30 -16.27 30.38 -3.35
CA GLU A 30 -16.68 31.13 -4.53
C GLU A 30 -15.65 32.22 -4.86
N ASP A 31 -15.25 33.02 -3.86
CA ASP A 31 -14.21 34.04 -4.03
C ASP A 31 -12.85 33.40 -4.38
N ALA A 32 -12.55 32.21 -3.85
CA ALA A 32 -11.33 31.48 -4.17
C ALA A 32 -11.30 31.00 -5.62
N ILE A 33 -12.42 30.50 -6.15
CA ILE A 33 -12.56 30.13 -7.57
C ILE A 33 -12.38 31.35 -8.48
N GLU A 34 -12.94 32.52 -8.13
CA GLU A 34 -12.76 33.75 -8.91
C GLU A 34 -11.29 34.20 -9.01
N LYS A 35 -10.43 33.75 -8.08
CA LYS A 35 -8.98 34.00 -8.10
C LYS A 35 -8.18 32.96 -8.87
N MET A 36 -8.82 31.89 -9.35
CA MET A 36 -8.16 30.86 -10.14
C MET A 36 -8.09 31.26 -11.62
N MET A 37 -6.91 31.08 -12.19
CA MET A 37 -6.62 31.23 -13.61
C MET A 37 -6.31 29.85 -14.16
N LEU A 38 -7.15 29.33 -15.05
CA LEU A 38 -6.99 28.01 -15.65
C LEU A 38 -6.37 28.12 -17.06
N ALA A 39 -5.76 27.03 -17.52
CA ALA A 39 -5.43 26.87 -18.94
C ALA A 39 -6.70 26.95 -19.80
N GLU A 40 -6.53 27.32 -21.07
CA GLU A 40 -7.65 27.47 -22.02
C GLU A 40 -8.48 26.17 -22.13
N GLY A 41 -9.81 26.29 -22.14
CA GLY A 41 -10.74 25.18 -22.29
C GLY A 41 -10.96 24.33 -21.03
N LEU A 42 -10.54 24.82 -19.86
CA LEU A 42 -10.80 24.19 -18.57
C LEU A 42 -11.78 25.01 -17.72
N SER A 43 -12.58 24.30 -16.93
CA SER A 43 -13.41 24.84 -15.86
C SER A 43 -13.04 24.22 -14.52
N VAL A 44 -13.37 24.94 -13.45
CA VAL A 44 -13.22 24.48 -12.06
C VAL A 44 -14.52 24.66 -11.29
N ASN A 45 -14.84 23.69 -10.44
CA ASN A 45 -15.88 23.79 -9.43
C ASN A 45 -15.36 23.35 -8.06
N LEU A 46 -16.02 23.79 -6.99
CA LEU A 46 -15.79 23.25 -5.66
C LEU A 46 -16.40 21.84 -5.61
N PHE A 47 -15.62 20.85 -5.19
CA PHE A 47 -16.13 19.50 -4.90
C PHE A 47 -16.50 19.34 -3.44
N ALA A 48 -15.63 19.78 -2.52
CA ALA A 48 -15.86 19.70 -1.08
C ALA A 48 -15.09 20.81 -0.34
N SER A 49 -15.59 21.23 0.81
CA SER A 49 -14.91 22.18 1.71
C SER A 49 -15.15 21.86 3.18
N GLU A 50 -14.36 22.49 4.05
CA GLU A 50 -14.55 22.48 5.50
C GLU A 50 -15.96 22.93 5.94
N GLU A 51 -16.60 23.81 5.18
CA GLU A 51 -17.95 24.32 5.47
C GLU A 51 -19.01 23.25 5.21
N MET A 52 -18.78 22.39 4.22
CA MET A 52 -19.64 21.26 3.89
C MET A 52 -19.38 20.09 4.85
N PHE A 53 -18.10 19.80 5.14
CA PHE A 53 -17.65 18.68 5.95
C PHE A 53 -16.55 19.13 6.93
N PRO A 54 -16.89 19.40 8.21
CA PRO A 54 -15.93 19.92 9.21
C PRO A 54 -14.70 19.02 9.46
N GLU A 55 -14.75 17.77 9.04
CA GLU A 55 -13.63 16.85 9.06
C GLU A 55 -12.58 17.06 7.95
N LEU A 56 -12.94 17.74 6.86
CA LEU A 56 -12.04 18.04 5.74
C LEU A 56 -11.16 19.25 6.10
N VAL A 57 -10.16 18.99 6.93
CA VAL A 57 -9.19 19.99 7.35
C VAL A 57 -7.82 19.52 6.90
N ASN A 58 -7.06 20.42 6.29
CA ASN A 58 -5.69 20.15 5.88
C ASN A 58 -5.55 18.84 5.05
N PRO A 59 -6.27 18.69 3.92
CA PRO A 59 -6.12 17.49 3.07
C PRO A 59 -4.69 17.40 2.52
N VAL A 60 -4.05 16.23 2.65
CA VAL A 60 -2.63 16.06 2.27
C VAL A 60 -2.35 14.97 1.24
N GLN A 61 -3.22 13.99 1.10
CA GLN A 61 -3.21 13.04 -0.02
C GLN A 61 -4.65 12.65 -0.35
N MET A 62 -4.91 12.35 -1.63
CA MET A 62 -6.16 11.78 -2.12
C MET A 62 -5.91 10.53 -2.98
N GLN A 63 -6.88 9.62 -3.00
CA GLN A 63 -6.94 8.46 -3.89
C GLN A 63 -8.39 8.11 -4.25
N VAL A 64 -8.59 7.31 -5.29
CA VAL A 64 -9.92 6.86 -5.73
C VAL A 64 -10.03 5.35 -5.54
N ASP A 65 -11.05 4.90 -4.82
CA ASP A 65 -11.25 3.47 -4.58
C ASP A 65 -11.86 2.73 -5.78
N THR A 66 -11.97 1.40 -5.69
CA THR A 66 -12.53 0.56 -6.77
C THR A 66 -14.03 0.78 -7.00
N GLN A 67 -14.71 1.49 -6.10
CA GLN A 67 -16.10 1.95 -6.27
C GLN A 67 -16.18 3.34 -6.93
N GLY A 68 -15.06 4.02 -7.13
CA GLY A 68 -15.00 5.36 -7.73
C GLY A 68 -15.16 6.51 -6.75
N ARG A 69 -15.10 6.25 -5.45
CA ARG A 69 -15.26 7.29 -4.42
C ARG A 69 -13.93 7.96 -4.13
N LEU A 70 -13.96 9.26 -3.83
CA LEU A 70 -12.75 10.01 -3.49
C LEU A 70 -12.43 9.83 -2.01
N TRP A 71 -11.23 9.37 -1.71
CA TRP A 71 -10.73 9.25 -0.35
C TRP A 71 -9.71 10.34 -0.08
N VAL A 72 -9.69 10.84 1.16
CA VAL A 72 -8.87 11.97 1.56
C VAL A 72 -8.24 11.70 2.92
N ALA A 73 -6.94 11.88 3.01
CA ALA A 73 -6.26 11.96 4.28
C ALA A 73 -6.32 13.40 4.82
N ALA A 74 -7.07 13.59 5.90
CA ALA A 74 -7.30 14.89 6.53
C ALA A 74 -6.45 15.02 7.81
N TRP A 75 -5.64 16.07 7.88
CA TRP A 75 -4.61 16.26 8.89
C TRP A 75 -4.88 17.48 9.81
N ALA A 76 -6.00 17.43 10.52
CA ALA A 76 -6.45 18.52 11.39
C ALA A 76 -5.44 18.90 12.50
N THR A 77 -4.65 17.94 12.99
CA THR A 77 -3.68 18.18 14.08
C THR A 77 -2.34 18.75 13.62
N TYR A 78 -2.15 18.97 12.31
CA TYR A 78 -0.97 19.63 11.78
C TYR A 78 -0.64 20.90 12.57
N PRO A 79 0.63 21.18 12.98
CA PRO A 79 1.85 20.49 12.56
C PRO A 79 2.50 19.63 13.64
N LYS A 80 1.76 19.25 14.69
CA LYS A 80 2.38 18.53 15.80
C LYS A 80 1.38 17.73 16.59
N TRP A 81 1.88 16.64 17.15
CA TRP A 81 1.21 15.96 18.24
C TRP A 81 1.32 16.77 19.55
N GLU A 82 0.20 16.89 20.25
CA GLU A 82 0.16 17.27 21.66
C GLU A 82 -0.30 16.09 22.53
N PRO A 83 0.56 15.55 23.42
CA PRO A 83 0.18 14.48 24.34
C PRO A 83 -1.07 14.82 25.13
N MET A 84 -1.91 13.81 25.41
CA MET A 84 -3.17 13.92 26.13
C MET A 84 -4.28 14.74 25.46
N LYS A 85 -4.02 15.35 24.29
CA LYS A 85 -5.07 15.97 23.48
C LYS A 85 -5.65 14.96 22.51
N GLU A 86 -6.94 15.08 22.28
CA GLU A 86 -7.63 14.34 21.23
C GLU A 86 -7.03 14.72 19.88
N MET A 87 -6.72 13.71 19.08
CA MET A 87 -6.32 13.89 17.70
C MET A 87 -7.53 13.68 16.80
N SER A 88 -7.78 14.64 15.92
CA SER A 88 -8.92 14.62 15.00
C SER A 88 -8.51 14.37 13.55
N ASP A 89 -7.37 13.68 13.36
CA ASP A 89 -6.89 13.23 12.06
C ASP A 89 -7.67 11.98 11.62
N ARG A 90 -7.83 11.83 10.30
CA ARG A 90 -8.73 10.80 9.76
C ARG A 90 -8.53 10.57 8.29
N LEU A 91 -8.94 9.37 7.89
CA LEU A 91 -9.16 9.00 6.50
C LEU A 91 -10.67 9.08 6.24
N ILE A 92 -11.07 9.90 5.28
CA ILE A 92 -12.48 10.17 4.96
C ILE A 92 -12.79 9.80 3.51
N ILE A 93 -14.05 9.43 3.28
CA ILE A 93 -14.61 9.09 1.97
C ILE A 93 -15.61 10.17 1.61
N LEU A 94 -15.42 10.80 0.45
CA LEU A 94 -16.30 11.81 -0.11
C LEU A 94 -17.04 11.23 -1.33
N GLU A 95 -18.35 11.42 -1.34
CA GLU A 95 -19.25 10.89 -2.37
C GLU A 95 -20.12 12.02 -2.93
N ASP A 96 -20.20 12.08 -4.25
CA ASP A 96 -21.25 12.79 -4.98
C ASP A 96 -22.33 11.76 -5.34
N THR A 97 -23.42 11.73 -4.56
CA THR A 97 -24.45 10.68 -4.72
C THR A 97 -25.52 11.06 -5.73
N ASN A 98 -25.49 12.31 -6.21
CA ASN A 98 -26.48 12.85 -7.14
C ASN A 98 -25.90 13.12 -8.56
N GLY A 99 -24.58 13.12 -8.71
CA GLY A 99 -23.84 13.28 -9.96
C GLY A 99 -23.70 14.73 -10.44
N ASP A 100 -23.83 15.73 -9.56
CA ASP A 100 -23.73 17.15 -9.92
C ASP A 100 -22.28 17.72 -9.88
N GLY A 101 -21.30 16.88 -9.53
CA GLY A 101 -19.90 17.25 -9.42
C GLY A 101 -19.53 17.86 -8.07
N VAL A 102 -20.42 17.80 -7.07
CA VAL A 102 -20.21 18.28 -5.70
C VAL A 102 -20.47 17.14 -4.72
N ALA A 103 -19.57 16.93 -3.76
CA ALA A 103 -19.77 15.92 -2.73
C ALA A 103 -20.96 16.30 -1.82
N ASP A 104 -21.87 15.37 -1.59
CA ASP A 104 -23.03 15.55 -0.71
C ASP A 104 -22.98 14.64 0.53
N LYS A 105 -21.98 13.76 0.60
CA LYS A 105 -21.77 12.85 1.71
C LYS A 105 -20.29 12.69 2.06
N SER A 106 -20.02 12.69 3.36
CA SER A 106 -18.73 12.35 3.94
C SER A 106 -18.88 11.22 4.95
N THR A 107 -17.94 10.27 4.91
CA THR A 107 -17.85 9.16 5.86
C THR A 107 -16.43 9.10 6.42
N THR A 108 -16.26 9.17 7.73
CA THR A 108 -14.96 8.85 8.36
C THR A 108 -14.77 7.34 8.36
N PHE A 109 -13.83 6.85 7.55
CA PHE A 109 -13.47 5.43 7.47
C PHE A 109 -12.67 4.98 8.70
N ALA A 110 -11.68 5.79 9.09
CA ALA A 110 -10.87 5.52 10.27
C ALA A 110 -10.32 6.83 10.88
N SER A 111 -10.28 6.89 12.21
CA SER A 111 -9.51 7.90 12.94
C SER A 111 -8.08 7.41 13.08
N ILE A 112 -7.17 8.04 12.34
CA ILE A 112 -5.77 7.62 12.20
C ILE A 112 -4.90 8.83 12.36
N HIS A 113 -3.84 8.72 13.16
CA HIS A 113 -2.97 9.85 13.45
C HIS A 113 -2.02 10.14 12.28
N ASN A 114 -1.87 11.42 11.95
CA ASN A 114 -0.91 11.91 10.97
C ASN A 114 -0.90 11.09 9.65
N PRO A 115 -2.05 10.95 8.97
CA PRO A 115 -2.17 10.14 7.76
C PRO A 115 -1.51 10.85 6.57
N THR A 116 -0.19 10.90 6.53
CA THR A 116 0.58 11.62 5.50
C THR A 116 0.69 10.85 4.18
N GLY A 117 0.22 9.62 4.16
CA GLY A 117 -0.15 8.98 2.92
C GLY A 117 -0.85 7.65 3.05
N PHE A 118 -1.56 7.25 2.00
CA PHE A 118 -2.30 5.99 1.95
C PHE A 118 -2.50 5.49 0.52
N GLU A 119 -2.78 4.20 0.38
CA GLU A 119 -3.02 3.51 -0.89
C GLU A 119 -3.87 2.25 -0.69
N PHE A 120 -4.65 1.85 -1.69
CA PHE A 120 -5.49 0.66 -1.62
C PHE A 120 -4.73 -0.61 -2.01
N TRP A 121 -5.02 -1.70 -1.29
CA TRP A 121 -4.46 -3.03 -1.57
C TRP A 121 -5.33 -4.11 -0.92
N ASN A 122 -5.48 -5.28 -1.54
CA ASN A 122 -6.14 -6.47 -0.97
C ASN A 122 -7.53 -6.20 -0.31
N GLY A 123 -8.31 -5.33 -0.94
CA GLY A 123 -9.67 -4.96 -0.50
C GLY A 123 -9.70 -4.11 0.78
N GLY A 124 -8.57 -3.51 1.16
CA GLY A 124 -8.46 -2.55 2.25
C GLY A 124 -7.56 -1.37 1.86
N VAL A 125 -7.04 -0.66 2.85
CA VAL A 125 -6.19 0.50 2.68
C VAL A 125 -4.94 0.41 3.55
N ILE A 126 -3.80 0.66 2.95
CA ILE A 126 -2.51 0.84 3.61
C ILE A 126 -2.38 2.32 3.94
N VAL A 127 -2.11 2.68 5.19
CA VAL A 127 -1.99 4.08 5.63
C VAL A 127 -0.77 4.25 6.52
N VAL A 128 -0.03 5.36 6.31
CA VAL A 128 1.02 5.79 7.22
C VAL A 128 0.38 6.36 8.48
N SER A 129 0.81 5.86 9.62
CA SER A 129 0.53 6.41 10.94
C SER A 129 1.77 6.20 11.78
N ALA A 130 2.83 6.97 11.48
CA ALA A 130 4.15 6.79 12.07
C ALA A 130 4.05 6.65 13.62
N PRO A 131 4.69 5.64 14.22
CA PRO A 131 5.80 4.86 13.68
C PRO A 131 5.43 3.65 12.80
N ASP A 132 4.14 3.50 12.48
CA ASP A 132 3.61 2.33 11.79
C ASP A 132 3.13 2.65 10.37
N ILE A 133 3.17 1.64 9.51
CA ILE A 133 2.31 1.55 8.32
C ILE A 133 1.26 0.47 8.62
N LEU A 134 0.01 0.89 8.61
CA LEU A 134 -1.14 0.08 8.98
C LEU A 134 -1.88 -0.38 7.74
N PHE A 135 -2.42 -1.59 7.77
CA PHE A 135 -3.46 -2.05 6.87
C PHE A 135 -4.80 -2.01 7.60
N LEU A 136 -5.77 -1.33 7.01
CA LEU A 136 -7.13 -1.18 7.53
C LEU A 136 -8.12 -1.78 6.54
N LYS A 137 -9.15 -2.46 7.03
CA LYS A 137 -10.19 -3.06 6.17
C LYS A 137 -11.55 -3.01 6.85
N ASP A 138 -12.57 -2.78 6.04
CA ASP A 138 -13.98 -2.96 6.39
C ASP A 138 -14.44 -4.33 5.88
N THR A 139 -14.86 -5.20 6.80
CA THR A 139 -15.41 -6.52 6.52
C THR A 139 -16.93 -6.59 6.73
N THR A 140 -17.52 -5.50 7.20
CA THR A 140 -18.95 -5.39 7.55
C THR A 140 -19.77 -4.64 6.51
N GLY A 141 -19.11 -3.83 5.67
CA GLY A 141 -19.73 -3.02 4.62
C GLY A 141 -20.34 -1.71 5.12
N ASP A 142 -20.02 -1.26 6.34
CA ASP A 142 -20.51 -0.01 6.92
C ASP A 142 -19.59 1.20 6.62
N ASN A 143 -18.55 0.99 5.83
CA ASN A 143 -17.49 1.93 5.48
C ASN A 143 -16.66 2.38 6.69
N LYS A 144 -16.42 1.48 7.65
CA LYS A 144 -15.49 1.71 8.76
C LYS A 144 -14.54 0.54 8.91
N ALA A 145 -13.29 0.85 9.21
CA ALA A 145 -12.30 -0.18 9.49
C ALA A 145 -12.65 -0.94 10.77
N ASP A 146 -12.88 -2.25 10.66
CA ASP A 146 -12.97 -3.20 11.79
C ASP A 146 -11.72 -4.09 11.89
N VAL A 147 -10.90 -4.13 10.84
CA VAL A 147 -9.58 -4.78 10.84
C VAL A 147 -8.49 -3.71 10.83
N GLN A 148 -7.50 -3.89 11.70
CA GLN A 148 -6.28 -3.09 11.73
C GLN A 148 -5.07 -4.00 11.97
N ILE A 149 -4.13 -3.99 11.03
CA ILE A 149 -2.89 -4.78 11.08
C ILE A 149 -1.71 -3.83 10.92
N ARG A 150 -0.68 -3.96 11.75
CA ARG A 150 0.60 -3.29 11.50
C ARG A 150 1.35 -4.09 10.43
N LEU A 151 1.44 -3.56 9.21
CA LEU A 151 2.21 -4.19 8.13
C LEU A 151 3.71 -4.00 8.33
N MET A 152 4.10 -2.79 8.73
CA MET A 152 5.48 -2.44 9.02
C MET A 152 5.52 -1.44 10.18
N GLY A 153 6.62 -1.48 10.94
CA GLY A 153 6.88 -0.52 12.02
C GLY A 153 8.28 0.07 11.89
N ALA A 154 8.71 0.75 12.94
CA ALA A 154 10.05 1.36 13.05
C ALA A 154 10.36 2.39 11.94
N ILE A 155 9.31 3.09 11.50
CA ILE A 155 9.44 4.35 10.79
C ILE A 155 9.49 5.45 11.84
N ASP A 156 10.46 6.35 11.75
CA ASP A 156 10.60 7.41 12.75
C ASP A 156 9.40 8.37 12.72
N SER A 157 8.97 8.83 13.88
CA SER A 157 7.83 9.75 14.09
C SER A 157 8.24 11.07 14.77
N ALA A 158 9.54 11.33 14.90
CA ALA A 158 10.07 12.51 15.60
C ALA A 158 9.70 13.84 14.95
N ASP A 159 9.44 13.85 13.65
CA ASP A 159 8.91 14.99 12.90
C ASP A 159 7.68 14.57 12.11
N THR A 160 6.64 15.38 12.11
CA THR A 160 5.43 15.04 11.35
C THR A 160 5.47 15.59 9.93
N HIS A 161 6.39 16.53 9.63
CA HIS A 161 6.44 17.22 8.34
C HIS A 161 7.32 16.51 7.29
N HIS A 162 8.40 15.86 7.71
CA HIS A 162 9.33 15.07 6.87
C HIS A 162 9.08 13.56 6.96
N THR A 163 7.96 13.16 7.56
CA THR A 163 7.61 11.75 7.80
C THR A 163 7.37 10.97 6.50
N ALA A 164 7.20 9.66 6.62
CA ALA A 164 6.77 8.81 5.51
C ALA A 164 5.48 9.36 4.88
N ASN A 165 5.46 9.58 3.58
CA ASN A 165 4.33 10.25 2.91
C ASN A 165 4.13 9.73 1.48
N ASN A 166 2.99 10.13 0.90
CA ASN A 166 2.62 9.90 -0.49
C ASN A 166 2.80 8.44 -0.91
N VAL A 167 2.00 7.56 -0.31
CA VAL A 167 2.07 6.12 -0.55
C VAL A 167 1.41 5.80 -1.88
N ILE A 168 2.09 5.07 -2.77
CA ILE A 168 1.59 4.73 -4.12
C ILE A 168 1.88 3.28 -4.46
N TYR A 169 0.88 2.57 -5.02
CA TYR A 169 1.02 1.20 -5.50
C TYR A 169 1.53 1.20 -6.94
N GLY A 170 2.78 0.77 -7.12
CA GLY A 170 3.39 0.65 -8.44
C GLY A 170 2.71 -0.46 -9.25
N PRO A 171 2.71 -0.36 -10.60
CA PRO A 171 2.07 -1.36 -11.45
C PRO A 171 2.64 -2.76 -11.23
N HIS A 172 3.92 -2.85 -10.89
CA HIS A 172 4.66 -4.08 -10.62
C HIS A 172 4.49 -4.65 -9.20
N GLY A 173 3.55 -4.15 -8.39
CA GLY A 173 3.14 -4.79 -7.14
C GLY A 173 3.88 -4.38 -5.86
N TRP A 174 4.76 -3.39 -5.93
CA TRP A 174 5.37 -2.81 -4.73
C TRP A 174 4.69 -1.50 -4.35
N ILE A 175 4.61 -1.26 -3.05
CA ILE A 175 4.16 0.00 -2.47
C ILE A 175 5.39 0.90 -2.26
N TYR A 176 5.31 2.13 -2.74
CA TYR A 176 6.36 3.14 -2.59
C TYR A 176 5.93 4.23 -1.63
N TYR A 177 6.89 4.77 -0.89
CA TYR A 177 6.72 5.99 -0.09
C TYR A 177 8.03 6.75 -0.01
N GLN A 178 7.96 8.05 0.29
CA GLN A 178 9.12 8.89 0.50
C GLN A 178 9.24 9.36 1.94
N ARG A 179 10.46 9.71 2.38
CA ARG A 179 10.76 10.18 3.74
C ARG A 179 11.92 11.18 3.73
N GLY A 180 11.84 12.22 4.55
CA GLY A 180 12.83 13.28 4.68
C GLY A 180 14.01 13.01 5.62
N VAL A 181 14.85 14.05 5.74
CA VAL A 181 16.20 14.01 6.33
C VAL A 181 16.26 13.90 7.86
N PHE A 182 15.18 14.19 8.59
CA PHE A 182 15.20 14.18 10.07
C PHE A 182 14.95 12.80 10.69
N HIS A 183 14.60 11.81 9.87
CA HIS A 183 14.10 10.51 10.33
C HIS A 183 15.15 9.42 10.27
N LEU A 184 15.12 8.51 11.25
CA LEU A 184 15.93 7.29 11.31
C LEU A 184 15.04 6.05 11.28
N ASN A 185 15.07 5.32 10.17
CA ASN A 185 14.31 4.07 10.06
C ASN A 185 15.14 2.89 10.57
N ASN A 186 14.48 1.94 11.21
CA ASN A 186 15.08 0.66 11.57
C ASN A 186 14.11 -0.50 11.33
N VAL A 187 13.77 -0.73 10.06
CA VAL A 187 12.68 -1.64 9.67
C VAL A 187 13.15 -3.08 9.74
N GLU A 188 12.45 -3.91 10.52
CA GLU A 188 12.62 -5.35 10.54
C GLU A 188 11.79 -6.00 9.42
N THR A 189 12.37 -7.01 8.78
CA THR A 189 11.72 -7.78 7.70
C THR A 189 12.11 -9.26 7.84
N PRO A 190 11.22 -10.21 7.45
CA PRO A 190 11.54 -11.65 7.53
C PRO A 190 12.73 -12.09 6.67
N TRP A 191 13.15 -11.26 5.71
CA TRP A 191 14.09 -11.65 4.65
C TRP A 191 15.55 -11.36 4.98
N ARG A 192 15.82 -10.34 5.81
CA ARG A 192 17.18 -9.89 6.08
C ARG A 192 17.28 -9.22 7.44
N LYS A 193 18.52 -8.89 7.84
CA LYS A 193 18.78 -8.09 9.02
C LYS A 193 18.00 -6.76 8.94
N ASN A 194 17.61 -6.22 10.10
CA ASN A 194 16.97 -4.91 10.23
C ASN A 194 17.65 -3.86 9.33
N MET A 195 16.84 -3.16 8.52
CA MET A 195 17.30 -2.10 7.65
C MET A 195 17.33 -0.78 8.41
N GLU A 196 18.51 -0.49 8.94
CA GLU A 196 18.87 0.82 9.48
C GLU A 196 19.11 1.79 8.32
N SER A 197 18.37 2.90 8.29
CA SER A 197 18.58 3.93 7.28
C SER A 197 18.31 5.34 7.80
N ASP A 198 19.34 6.19 7.73
CA ASP A 198 19.29 7.63 7.96
C ASP A 198 19.14 8.44 6.66
N VAL A 199 18.99 7.76 5.51
CA VAL A 199 18.98 8.40 4.18
C VAL A 199 17.58 8.91 3.80
N SER A 200 17.45 10.21 3.58
CA SER A 200 16.25 10.80 2.98
C SER A 200 16.06 10.26 1.57
N GLY A 201 14.86 9.79 1.22
CA GLY A 201 14.64 9.30 -0.13
C GLY A 201 13.41 8.44 -0.32
N LEU A 202 13.48 7.65 -1.40
CA LEU A 202 12.45 6.74 -1.83
C LEU A 202 12.69 5.35 -1.24
N TYR A 203 11.64 4.81 -0.62
CA TYR A 203 11.59 3.47 -0.08
C TYR A 203 10.44 2.70 -0.74
N ARG A 204 10.52 1.38 -0.67
CA ARG A 204 9.43 0.51 -1.11
C ARG A 204 9.31 -0.73 -0.26
N PHE A 205 8.13 -1.32 -0.25
CA PHE A 205 7.90 -2.66 0.28
C PHE A 205 6.93 -3.44 -0.59
N ASN A 206 7.04 -4.75 -0.55
CA ASN A 206 6.08 -5.64 -1.16
C ASN A 206 5.08 -6.07 -0.08
N PRO A 207 3.79 -5.69 -0.20
CA PRO A 207 2.79 -5.98 0.83
C PRO A 207 2.44 -7.47 0.95
N ARG A 208 2.79 -8.29 -0.05
CA ARG A 208 2.54 -9.75 -0.05
C ARG A 208 3.73 -10.52 0.53
N THR A 209 4.95 -10.15 0.14
CA THR A 209 6.16 -10.85 0.60
C THR A 209 6.75 -10.25 1.87
N PHE A 210 6.45 -9.00 2.23
CA PHE A 210 7.12 -8.22 3.30
C PHE A 210 8.59 -7.90 3.03
N GLU A 211 9.02 -7.98 1.77
CA GLU A 211 10.31 -7.42 1.36
C GLU A 211 10.28 -5.89 1.49
N PHE A 212 11.40 -5.30 1.89
CA PHE A 212 11.53 -3.86 2.09
C PHE A 212 12.88 -3.40 1.56
N ASP A 213 12.88 -2.32 0.77
CA ASP A 213 14.06 -1.78 0.10
C ASP A 213 14.15 -0.26 0.21
N PHE A 214 15.36 0.23 0.43
CA PHE A 214 15.73 1.57 0.02
C PHE A 214 15.99 1.56 -1.49
N VAL A 215 15.45 2.54 -2.21
CA VAL A 215 15.52 2.60 -3.68
C VAL A 215 16.58 3.61 -4.13
N VAL A 216 16.36 4.89 -3.85
CA VAL A 216 17.28 5.98 -4.20
C VAL A 216 17.18 7.13 -3.20
N GLU A 217 18.28 7.86 -3.02
CA GLU A 217 18.30 9.07 -2.19
C GLU A 217 17.46 10.16 -2.84
N ASN A 218 16.70 10.91 -2.05
CA ASN A 218 16.03 12.13 -2.48
C ASN A 218 15.95 13.10 -1.29
N ILE A 219 16.64 14.22 -1.39
CA ILE A 219 16.79 15.22 -0.32
C ILE A 219 15.95 16.46 -0.67
N TYR A 220 15.40 17.19 0.30
CA TYR A 220 15.52 17.09 1.77
C TYR A 220 14.21 16.70 2.46
N ASN A 221 13.09 17.00 1.80
CA ASN A 221 11.74 16.60 2.19
C ASN A 221 11.02 16.01 0.97
N PRO A 222 11.41 14.81 0.52
CA PRO A 222 10.86 14.19 -0.66
C PRO A 222 9.36 13.91 -0.47
N HIS A 223 8.57 14.43 -1.40
CA HIS A 223 7.11 14.34 -1.44
C HIS A 223 6.69 14.20 -2.91
N GLY A 224 5.70 13.34 -3.19
CA GLY A 224 5.19 13.13 -4.54
C GLY A 224 5.87 11.99 -5.30
N ILE A 225 5.05 11.07 -5.79
CA ILE A 225 5.37 9.85 -6.51
C ILE A 225 4.26 9.68 -7.57
N SER A 226 4.64 9.41 -8.81
CA SER A 226 3.69 8.94 -9.81
C SER A 226 4.35 7.98 -10.78
N PHE A 227 3.50 7.22 -11.49
CA PHE A 227 3.91 6.33 -12.56
C PHE A 227 3.17 6.72 -13.84
N ASP A 228 3.87 6.65 -14.98
CA ASP A 228 3.21 6.69 -16.28
C ASP A 228 2.62 5.32 -16.66
N ARG A 229 2.02 5.26 -17.86
CA ARG A 229 1.42 4.05 -18.41
C ARG A 229 2.40 2.87 -18.60
N TRP A 230 3.69 3.13 -18.69
CA TRP A 230 4.76 2.15 -18.92
C TRP A 230 5.51 1.78 -17.63
N GLY A 231 5.08 2.32 -16.48
CA GLY A 231 5.72 2.08 -15.19
C GLY A 231 7.06 2.80 -15.05
N ASN A 232 7.27 3.93 -15.73
CA ASN A 232 8.34 4.85 -15.37
C ASN A 232 7.97 5.59 -14.09
N LEU A 233 8.90 5.63 -13.14
CA LEU A 233 8.70 6.18 -11.81
C LEU A 233 9.24 7.61 -11.73
N PHE A 234 8.39 8.54 -11.30
CA PHE A 234 8.76 9.93 -11.06
C PHE A 234 8.63 10.28 -9.59
N ILE A 235 9.60 11.03 -9.07
CA ILE A 235 9.63 11.49 -7.68
C ILE A 235 9.97 12.97 -7.60
N THR A 236 9.40 13.67 -6.60
CA THR A 236 9.67 15.10 -6.34
C THR A 236 10.19 15.37 -4.93
N ASP A 237 10.68 16.59 -4.70
CA ASP A 237 11.09 17.09 -3.38
C ASP A 237 10.41 18.40 -3.00
N GLY A 238 9.80 18.39 -1.80
CA GLY A 238 9.07 19.49 -1.18
C GLY A 238 9.95 20.55 -0.53
N THR A 239 11.28 20.50 -0.63
CA THR A 239 12.16 21.57 -0.15
C THR A 239 12.73 22.39 -1.31
N MET A 240 13.44 21.73 -2.20
CA MET A 240 14.16 22.29 -3.34
C MET A 240 13.32 22.33 -4.60
N GLY A 241 12.22 21.59 -4.70
CA GLY A 241 11.36 21.58 -5.88
C GLY A 241 11.90 20.75 -7.05
N THR A 242 12.87 19.86 -6.79
CA THR A 242 13.46 19.01 -7.84
C THR A 242 12.54 17.85 -8.19
N ALA A 243 12.49 17.46 -9.47
CA ALA A 243 11.84 16.24 -9.92
C ALA A 243 12.83 15.33 -10.64
N HIS A 244 12.67 14.02 -10.44
CA HIS A 244 13.56 13.01 -10.98
C HIS A 244 12.78 11.84 -11.56
N GLN A 245 13.31 11.26 -12.64
CA GLN A 245 12.97 9.90 -13.03
C GLN A 245 13.85 8.94 -12.23
N VAL A 246 13.25 7.91 -11.64
CA VAL A 246 13.94 6.75 -11.09
C VAL A 246 13.90 5.64 -12.12
N TYR A 247 15.06 5.06 -12.44
CA TYR A 247 15.20 4.05 -13.47
C TYR A 247 16.17 2.96 -13.03
N LEU A 248 16.09 1.80 -13.68
CA LEU A 248 17.00 0.70 -13.45
C LEU A 248 18.27 0.89 -14.30
N ASP A 249 19.44 0.91 -13.67
CA ASP A 249 20.74 0.95 -14.34
C ASP A 249 21.54 -0.31 -13.95
N GLY A 250 21.55 -1.29 -14.85
CA GLY A 250 22.16 -2.59 -14.59
C GLY A 250 21.45 -3.33 -13.46
N ASP A 251 22.09 -3.42 -12.29
CA ASP A 251 21.61 -4.16 -11.14
C ASP A 251 21.06 -3.28 -10.00
N ARG A 252 20.92 -1.96 -10.20
CA ARG A 252 20.43 -1.05 -9.14
C ARG A 252 19.56 0.07 -9.70
N PHE A 253 18.73 0.63 -8.82
CA PHE A 253 17.98 1.84 -9.15
C PHE A 253 18.88 3.05 -9.03
N GLU A 254 18.79 3.93 -10.03
CA GLU A 254 19.44 5.23 -10.08
C GLU A 254 18.37 6.29 -10.36
N LYS A 255 18.74 7.56 -10.19
CA LYS A 255 17.85 8.68 -10.52
C LYS A 255 18.52 9.70 -11.41
N ARG A 256 17.72 10.38 -12.23
CA ARG A 256 18.17 11.47 -13.10
C ARG A 256 17.19 12.64 -13.08
N PRO A 257 17.65 13.89 -13.26
CA PRO A 257 16.76 15.04 -13.38
C PRO A 257 15.73 14.82 -14.48
N LEU A 258 14.45 15.05 -14.16
CA LEU A 258 13.35 14.94 -15.12
C LEU A 258 13.13 16.26 -15.86
N LEU A 259 13.21 17.39 -15.15
CA LEU A 259 12.84 18.72 -15.63
C LEU A 259 13.85 19.77 -15.18
N ASP A 260 13.90 20.87 -15.93
CA ASP A 260 14.57 22.09 -15.49
C ASP A 260 13.78 22.70 -14.33
N HIS A 261 14.47 23.03 -13.24
CA HIS A 261 13.82 23.50 -12.02
C HIS A 261 13.25 24.92 -12.19
N THR A 262 11.94 25.07 -12.02
CA THR A 262 11.24 26.37 -12.18
C THR A 262 10.51 26.87 -10.93
N VAL A 263 10.01 25.97 -10.06
CA VAL A 263 9.25 26.34 -8.85
C VAL A 263 9.64 25.50 -7.62
N ARG A 264 9.50 26.09 -6.43
CA ARG A 264 9.69 25.41 -5.14
C ARG A 264 8.83 26.04 -4.04
N PRO A 265 8.37 25.27 -3.03
CA PRO A 265 8.49 23.82 -2.86
C PRO A 265 7.49 23.01 -3.71
N VAL A 266 7.77 21.74 -4.00
CA VAL A 266 6.87 20.85 -4.75
C VAL A 266 6.35 19.73 -3.83
N PRO A 267 5.11 19.81 -3.31
CA PRO A 267 4.57 18.83 -2.36
C PRO A 267 3.98 17.57 -3.01
N GLY A 268 3.88 17.53 -4.34
CA GLY A 268 3.25 16.43 -5.05
C GLY A 268 3.41 16.56 -6.56
N ASN A 269 3.14 15.45 -7.25
CA ASN A 269 3.15 15.37 -8.69
C ASN A 269 2.10 14.37 -9.19
N GLN A 270 1.74 14.45 -10.47
CA GLN A 270 0.75 13.58 -11.10
C GLN A 270 1.00 13.46 -12.60
N VAL A 271 0.68 12.31 -13.20
CA VAL A 271 0.57 12.16 -14.66
C VAL A 271 -0.89 12.31 -15.08
N LEU A 272 -1.20 13.29 -15.92
CA LEU A 272 -2.56 13.57 -16.37
C LEU A 272 -3.01 12.61 -17.48
N SER A 273 -3.36 11.38 -17.13
CA SER A 273 -3.62 10.30 -18.11
C SER A 273 -5.07 10.14 -18.57
N THR A 274 -5.95 11.09 -18.25
CA THR A 274 -7.40 10.95 -18.45
C THR A 274 -7.84 11.32 -19.85
N SER A 275 -8.78 10.57 -20.42
CA SER A 275 -9.39 10.88 -21.72
C SER A 275 -10.46 11.98 -21.65
N GLN A 276 -10.85 12.43 -20.44
CA GLN A 276 -11.71 13.61 -20.25
C GLN A 276 -11.01 14.89 -20.74
N PHE A 277 -9.68 14.96 -20.64
CA PHE A 277 -8.89 16.10 -21.09
C PHE A 277 -8.50 15.99 -22.59
N PRO A 278 -8.21 17.11 -23.28
CA PRO A 278 -7.76 17.09 -24.66
C PRO A 278 -6.39 16.43 -24.83
N GLU A 279 -6.07 16.00 -26.04
CA GLU A 279 -4.84 15.25 -26.33
C GLU A 279 -3.56 15.97 -25.90
N GLU A 280 -3.49 17.28 -26.06
CA GLU A 280 -2.37 18.13 -25.61
C GLU A 280 -2.14 18.15 -24.07
N PHE A 281 -3.15 17.75 -23.28
CA PHE A 281 -3.04 17.62 -21.82
C PHE A 281 -2.73 16.19 -21.38
N ARG A 282 -3.01 15.21 -22.24
CA ARG A 282 -2.85 13.80 -21.88
C ARG A 282 -1.37 13.45 -21.70
N GLU A 283 -1.11 12.62 -20.69
CA GLU A 283 0.24 12.20 -20.27
C GLU A 283 1.18 13.36 -19.90
N ASN A 284 0.66 14.57 -19.71
CA ASN A 284 1.45 15.66 -19.16
C ASN A 284 1.84 15.31 -17.72
N PHE A 285 3.08 15.57 -17.35
CA PHE A 285 3.52 15.53 -15.96
C PHE A 285 3.18 16.85 -15.28
N LEU A 286 2.60 16.77 -14.09
CA LEU A 286 2.18 17.90 -13.28
C LEU A 286 3.04 17.97 -12.03
N ILE A 287 3.43 19.17 -11.64
CA ILE A 287 3.94 19.46 -10.29
C ILE A 287 3.09 20.53 -9.65
N TYR A 288 2.81 20.37 -8.36
CA TYR A 288 2.10 21.36 -7.57
C TYR A 288 3.09 22.28 -6.86
N ASN A 289 2.70 23.53 -6.59
CA ASN A 289 3.52 24.45 -5.80
C ASN A 289 2.65 25.25 -4.82
N VAL A 290 3.18 25.44 -3.61
CA VAL A 290 2.43 25.99 -2.47
C VAL A 290 3.03 27.28 -1.89
N ILE A 291 4.13 27.78 -2.47
CA ILE A 291 4.75 29.06 -2.09
C ILE A 291 5.24 29.78 -3.35
N GLY A 292 4.82 31.03 -3.53
CA GLY A 292 5.23 31.86 -4.65
C GLY A 292 4.33 31.64 -5.87
N PHE A 293 4.32 30.44 -6.46
CA PHE A 293 3.40 30.05 -7.53
C PHE A 293 2.34 29.09 -6.96
N LEU A 294 1.13 29.57 -6.67
CA LEU A 294 0.11 28.77 -6.01
C LEU A 294 -0.75 28.04 -7.04
N GLY A 295 -0.23 26.94 -7.59
CA GLY A 295 -0.85 26.29 -8.74
C GLY A 295 -0.18 24.99 -9.18
N ALA A 296 -0.45 24.59 -10.43
CA ALA A 296 0.15 23.44 -11.07
C ALA A 296 0.84 23.81 -12.38
N LYS A 297 2.12 23.42 -12.54
CA LYS A 297 2.87 23.51 -13.80
C LYS A 297 2.68 22.23 -14.62
N ARG A 298 2.77 22.33 -15.95
CA ARG A 298 2.65 21.20 -16.90
C ARG A 298 3.93 20.99 -17.68
N TYR A 299 4.26 19.72 -17.88
CA TYR A 299 5.40 19.28 -18.65
C TYR A 299 4.99 18.23 -19.68
N GLU A 300 5.41 18.41 -20.92
CA GLU A 300 5.32 17.36 -21.94
C GLU A 300 6.47 16.36 -21.74
N LEU A 301 6.15 15.07 -21.69
CA LEU A 301 7.13 14.01 -21.50
C LEU A 301 7.62 13.45 -22.83
N SER A 302 8.94 13.29 -22.96
CA SER A 302 9.59 12.63 -24.08
C SER A 302 10.42 11.44 -23.61
N TYR A 303 10.51 10.41 -24.44
CA TYR A 303 11.07 9.10 -24.09
C TYR A 303 12.18 8.71 -25.07
N GLN A 304 13.32 8.24 -24.56
CA GLN A 304 14.41 7.72 -25.37
C GLN A 304 15.30 6.79 -24.54
N ASN A 305 15.48 5.54 -24.97
CA ASN A 305 16.38 4.56 -24.36
C ASN A 305 16.10 4.38 -22.84
N GLY A 306 14.82 4.31 -22.46
CA GLY A 306 14.40 4.18 -21.05
C GLY A 306 14.61 5.41 -20.16
N HIS A 307 15.01 6.53 -20.75
CA HIS A 307 15.05 7.81 -20.07
C HIS A 307 13.88 8.69 -20.48
N VAL A 308 13.40 9.49 -19.52
CA VAL A 308 12.29 10.42 -19.69
C VAL A 308 12.75 11.85 -19.39
N TRP A 309 12.34 12.81 -20.21
CA TRP A 309 12.56 14.24 -20.00
C TRP A 309 11.23 14.98 -20.05
N GLY A 310 11.06 15.98 -19.18
CA GLY A 310 9.92 16.89 -19.17
C GLY A 310 10.30 18.28 -19.67
N GLU A 311 9.58 18.79 -20.66
CA GLU A 311 9.67 20.17 -21.14
C GLU A 311 8.48 20.98 -20.62
N GLU A 312 8.73 22.13 -19.97
CA GLU A 312 7.64 22.97 -19.44
C GLU A 312 6.82 23.58 -20.59
N ILE A 313 5.51 23.32 -20.59
CA ILE A 313 4.57 23.79 -21.62
C ILE A 313 3.52 24.78 -21.06
N GLY A 314 3.78 25.29 -19.85
CA GLY A 314 2.98 26.30 -19.17
C GLY A 314 2.20 25.77 -17.98
N ASP A 315 1.21 26.55 -17.55
CA ASP A 315 0.51 26.34 -16.28
C ASP A 315 -0.81 25.62 -16.55
N LEU A 316 -1.19 24.66 -15.71
CA LEU A 316 -2.53 24.06 -15.75
C LEU A 316 -3.52 24.99 -15.06
N PHE A 317 -3.13 25.50 -13.89
CA PHE A 317 -3.85 26.53 -13.17
C PHE A 317 -2.93 27.27 -12.19
N TYR A 318 -3.40 28.43 -11.76
CA TYR A 318 -2.78 29.28 -10.73
C TYR A 318 -3.86 29.98 -9.92
N SER A 319 -3.60 30.32 -8.66
CA SER A 319 -4.50 31.10 -7.80
C SER A 319 -3.80 32.31 -7.18
N ASP A 320 -4.48 33.45 -7.20
CA ASP A 320 -4.08 34.66 -6.46
C ASP A 320 -4.58 34.68 -5.00
N ASP A 321 -5.20 33.60 -4.52
CA ASP A 321 -5.51 33.45 -3.10
C ASP A 321 -4.22 33.17 -2.31
N PRO A 322 -3.77 34.07 -1.42
CA PRO A 322 -2.54 33.87 -0.67
C PRO A 322 -2.58 32.66 0.27
N ASN A 323 -3.76 32.09 0.56
CA ASN A 323 -3.91 30.91 1.42
C ASN A 323 -4.07 29.61 0.63
N PHE A 324 -4.19 29.64 -0.70
CA PHE A 324 -4.33 28.45 -1.52
C PHE A 324 -3.03 27.62 -1.55
N ARG A 325 -3.14 26.32 -1.30
CA ARG A 325 -2.02 25.38 -1.13
C ARG A 325 -2.35 24.05 -1.82
N PRO A 326 -2.10 23.91 -3.13
CA PRO A 326 -2.32 22.64 -3.82
C PRO A 326 -1.30 21.60 -3.37
N THR A 327 -1.73 20.62 -2.57
CA THR A 327 -0.84 19.61 -1.97
C THR A 327 -0.75 18.33 -2.77
N ASP A 328 -1.86 17.94 -3.39
CA ASP A 328 -1.98 16.68 -4.12
C ASP A 328 -3.08 16.78 -5.18
N GLY A 329 -3.02 15.92 -6.19
CA GLY A 329 -4.06 15.80 -7.20
C GLY A 329 -4.23 14.39 -7.75
N VAL A 330 -5.49 14.00 -7.95
CA VAL A 330 -5.88 12.66 -8.41
C VAL A 330 -6.96 12.76 -9.48
N ILE A 331 -6.92 11.83 -10.43
CA ILE A 331 -7.96 11.71 -11.46
C ILE A 331 -9.13 10.92 -10.87
N GLY A 332 -10.32 11.52 -10.85
CA GLY A 332 -11.56 10.90 -10.39
C GLY A 332 -12.11 9.83 -11.33
N SER A 333 -13.12 9.09 -10.88
CA SER A 333 -13.80 8.09 -11.71
C SER A 333 -14.56 8.68 -12.92
N ASP A 334 -14.88 9.97 -12.84
CA ASP A 334 -15.48 10.77 -13.91
C ASP A 334 -14.44 11.36 -14.88
N GLY A 335 -13.15 11.07 -14.66
CA GLY A 335 -12.03 11.57 -15.44
C GLY A 335 -11.61 13.00 -15.13
N ALA A 336 -12.26 13.70 -14.19
CA ALA A 336 -11.86 15.04 -13.77
C ALA A 336 -10.58 15.00 -12.92
N LEU A 337 -9.83 16.10 -12.87
CA LEU A 337 -8.69 16.26 -11.96
C LEU A 337 -9.17 16.91 -10.66
N TYR A 338 -9.03 16.19 -9.55
CA TYR A 338 -9.33 16.67 -8.21
C TYR A 338 -8.05 17.21 -7.58
N ILE A 339 -8.09 18.42 -7.04
CA ILE A 339 -6.97 19.12 -6.41
C ILE A 339 -7.30 19.37 -4.95
N SER A 340 -6.45 18.88 -4.05
CA SER A 340 -6.53 19.19 -2.62
C SER A 340 -5.95 20.57 -2.37
N ASP A 341 -6.67 21.40 -1.64
CA ASP A 341 -6.22 22.68 -1.12
C ASP A 341 -6.11 22.58 0.40
N TRP A 342 -4.87 22.55 0.90
CA TRP A 342 -4.59 22.62 2.33
C TRP A 342 -5.11 23.95 2.93
N HIS A 343 -5.29 24.99 2.12
CA HIS A 343 -5.93 26.26 2.49
C HIS A 343 -5.38 26.88 3.79
N ASN A 344 -4.10 27.26 3.79
CA ASN A 344 -3.39 27.60 5.02
C ASN A 344 -2.45 28.82 4.87
N ALA A 345 -2.60 29.79 5.78
CA ALA A 345 -1.76 30.98 5.83
C ALA A 345 -0.31 30.67 6.28
N ILE A 346 -0.13 29.70 7.20
CA ILE A 346 1.17 29.37 7.79
C ILE A 346 1.52 27.91 7.56
N ILE A 347 2.41 27.65 6.62
CA ILE A 347 2.89 26.29 6.30
C ILE A 347 4.34 26.03 6.71
N GLY A 348 5.18 27.05 6.85
CA GLY A 348 6.62 26.90 7.11
C GLY A 348 6.99 26.73 8.59
N HIS A 349 7.90 25.80 8.89
CA HIS A 349 8.39 25.53 10.26
C HIS A 349 9.67 26.26 10.63
N MET A 350 10.46 26.70 9.64
CA MET A 350 11.66 27.49 9.89
C MET A 350 11.32 28.93 10.28
N GLN A 351 10.22 29.45 9.74
CA GLN A 351 9.82 30.85 9.90
C GLN A 351 8.86 31.05 11.06
N HIS A 352 8.00 30.06 11.35
CA HIS A 352 6.93 30.17 12.33
C HIS A 352 6.98 29.04 13.36
N ASN A 353 6.74 29.36 14.62
CA ASN A 353 6.75 28.39 15.70
C ASN A 353 5.67 27.31 15.48
N LEU A 354 5.93 26.05 15.83
CA LEU A 354 4.93 24.97 15.74
C LEU A 354 3.71 25.20 16.65
N ARG A 355 3.83 26.07 17.65
CA ARG A 355 2.75 26.49 18.59
C ARG A 355 2.22 27.89 18.27
N ASP A 356 2.55 28.45 17.11
CA ASP A 356 2.04 29.75 16.71
C ASP A 356 0.50 29.71 16.68
N PRO A 357 -0.20 30.63 17.36
CA PRO A 357 -1.67 30.62 17.45
C PRO A 357 -2.37 30.87 16.11
N MET A 358 -1.66 31.30 15.07
CA MET A 358 -2.19 31.55 13.73
C MET A 358 -2.11 30.32 12.80
N ARG A 359 -1.63 29.16 13.29
CA ARG A 359 -1.66 27.92 12.50
C ARG A 359 -3.09 27.43 12.34
N ASP A 360 -3.42 27.04 11.13
CA ASP A 360 -4.78 26.62 10.80
C ASP A 360 -5.06 25.15 11.16
N HIS A 361 -6.25 24.95 11.71
CA HIS A 361 -6.77 23.65 12.13
C HIS A 361 -8.24 23.47 11.72
N THR A 362 -8.75 24.27 10.78
CA THR A 362 -10.18 24.33 10.48
C THR A 362 -10.54 24.41 9.00
N HIS A 363 -9.59 24.68 8.10
CA HIS A 363 -9.85 24.88 6.68
C HIS A 363 -9.25 23.76 5.82
N GLY A 364 -9.88 23.50 4.68
CA GLY A 364 -9.44 22.48 3.73
C GLY A 364 -10.46 22.29 2.62
N ARG A 365 -10.01 22.31 1.36
CA ARG A 365 -10.92 22.26 0.20
C ARG A 365 -10.45 21.25 -0.82
N ILE A 366 -11.38 20.84 -1.67
CA ILE A 366 -11.10 20.05 -2.86
C ILE A 366 -11.79 20.72 -4.03
N TYR A 367 -11.01 21.05 -5.06
CA TYR A 367 -11.50 21.59 -6.31
C TYR A 367 -11.46 20.50 -7.38
N ARG A 368 -12.39 20.57 -8.33
CA ARG A 368 -12.53 19.63 -9.41
C ARG A 368 -12.42 20.37 -10.74
N ILE A 369 -11.46 19.96 -11.57
CA ILE A 369 -11.12 20.59 -12.85
C ILE A 369 -11.51 19.65 -14.00
N THR A 370 -12.18 20.21 -15.01
CA THR A 370 -12.67 19.49 -16.20
C THR A 370 -12.42 20.28 -17.47
N ALA A 371 -12.25 19.61 -18.61
CA ALA A 371 -12.30 20.26 -19.92
C ALA A 371 -13.75 20.58 -20.36
N ASP A 372 -14.00 21.80 -20.84
CA ASP A 372 -15.35 22.38 -21.07
C ASP A 372 -16.19 21.65 -22.14
N ASP A 373 -15.55 21.23 -23.23
CA ASP A 373 -16.21 20.68 -24.42
C ASP A 373 -16.11 19.15 -24.50
N ARG A 374 -15.93 18.49 -23.36
CA ARG A 374 -15.73 17.03 -23.30
C ARG A 374 -16.62 16.41 -22.22
N PRO A 375 -17.36 15.33 -22.55
CA PRO A 375 -18.16 14.65 -21.54
C PRO A 375 -17.24 14.08 -20.46
N LEU A 376 -17.78 13.98 -19.25
CA LEU A 376 -17.18 13.16 -18.21
C LEU A 376 -17.12 11.70 -18.65
N LEU A 377 -16.22 10.94 -18.06
CA LEU A 377 -16.16 9.51 -18.28
C LEU A 377 -17.39 8.83 -17.68
N ASP A 378 -17.93 7.87 -18.41
CA ASP A 378 -18.96 6.99 -17.88
C ASP A 378 -18.38 6.17 -16.72
N PRO A 379 -19.15 5.94 -15.63
CA PRO A 379 -18.71 5.09 -14.54
C PRO A 379 -18.28 3.72 -15.05
N VAL A 380 -17.00 3.38 -14.86
CA VAL A 380 -16.44 2.07 -15.17
C VAL A 380 -16.62 1.17 -13.95
N PRO A 381 -17.41 0.09 -14.05
CA PRO A 381 -17.58 -0.83 -12.93
C PRO A 381 -16.26 -1.61 -12.73
N ILE A 382 -15.77 -1.61 -11.49
CA ILE A 382 -14.54 -2.34 -11.10
C ILE A 382 -14.85 -3.16 -9.85
N HIS A 383 -15.38 -2.53 -8.80
CA HIS A 383 -15.71 -3.21 -7.56
C HIS A 383 -16.64 -4.42 -7.78
N ASN A 384 -16.22 -5.59 -7.30
CA ASN A 384 -16.95 -6.87 -7.42
C ASN A 384 -17.21 -7.37 -8.86
N GLU A 385 -16.60 -6.77 -9.88
CA GLU A 385 -16.69 -7.32 -11.24
C GLU A 385 -16.02 -8.70 -11.32
N PRO A 386 -16.47 -9.59 -12.22
CA PRO A 386 -15.77 -10.82 -12.56
C PRO A 386 -14.34 -10.56 -13.04
N VAL A 387 -13.43 -11.48 -12.76
CA VAL A 387 -12.00 -11.35 -13.13
C VAL A 387 -11.84 -11.12 -14.63
N GLU A 388 -12.61 -11.81 -15.46
CA GLU A 388 -12.56 -11.69 -16.92
C GLU A 388 -12.92 -10.27 -17.39
N ASN A 389 -13.90 -9.63 -16.76
CA ASN A 389 -14.27 -8.25 -17.06
C ASN A 389 -13.18 -7.28 -16.60
N LEU A 390 -12.57 -7.53 -15.43
CA LEU A 390 -11.45 -6.73 -14.93
C LEU A 390 -10.26 -6.77 -15.87
N LEU A 391 -9.90 -7.94 -16.39
CA LEU A 391 -8.79 -8.07 -17.35
C LEU A 391 -9.05 -7.28 -18.63
N GLU A 392 -10.27 -7.24 -19.14
CA GLU A 392 -10.61 -6.41 -20.30
C GLU A 392 -10.40 -4.90 -20.04
N LEU A 393 -10.61 -4.44 -18.80
CA LEU A 393 -10.36 -3.06 -18.39
C LEU A 393 -8.88 -2.71 -18.27
N LEU A 394 -7.95 -3.67 -18.25
CA LEU A 394 -6.51 -3.41 -18.35
C LEU A 394 -6.11 -2.86 -19.73
N LYS A 395 -7.01 -2.88 -20.73
CA LYS A 395 -6.81 -2.20 -22.03
C LYS A 395 -7.25 -0.73 -22.03
N HIS A 396 -7.87 -0.26 -20.94
CA HIS A 396 -8.42 1.09 -20.90
C HIS A 396 -7.29 2.14 -21.05
N PRO A 397 -7.47 3.22 -21.84
CA PRO A 397 -6.43 4.23 -22.05
C PRO A 397 -6.00 4.93 -20.76
N ASP A 398 -6.94 5.17 -19.84
CA ASP A 398 -6.70 5.93 -18.62
C ASP A 398 -6.00 5.10 -17.53
N ASN A 399 -4.84 5.57 -17.06
CA ASN A 399 -4.00 4.87 -16.08
C ASN A 399 -4.73 4.65 -14.73
N GLY A 400 -5.53 5.61 -14.29
CA GLY A 400 -6.29 5.50 -13.03
C GLY A 400 -7.35 4.40 -13.03
N ILE A 401 -7.88 4.02 -14.19
CA ILE A 401 -8.77 2.85 -14.30
C ILE A 401 -7.96 1.56 -14.17
N ARG A 402 -6.86 1.43 -14.92
CA ARG A 402 -6.00 0.24 -14.83
C ARG A 402 -5.39 0.05 -13.44
N HIS A 403 -5.03 1.14 -12.76
CA HIS A 403 -4.58 1.12 -11.37
C HIS A 403 -5.62 0.50 -10.45
N ARG A 404 -6.86 0.99 -10.50
CA ARG A 404 -7.95 0.46 -9.67
C ARG A 404 -8.31 -0.98 -10.01
N VAL A 405 -8.17 -1.39 -11.27
CA VAL A 405 -8.31 -2.79 -11.67
C VAL A 405 -7.25 -3.66 -11.01
N ARG A 406 -5.97 -3.26 -11.04
CA ARG A 406 -4.89 -3.97 -10.34
C ARG A 406 -5.11 -4.03 -8.84
N VAL A 407 -5.55 -2.93 -8.22
CA VAL A 407 -5.97 -2.90 -6.81
C VAL A 407 -7.08 -3.91 -6.54
N GLU A 408 -8.12 -3.96 -7.38
CA GLU A 408 -9.23 -4.90 -7.22
C GLU A 408 -8.76 -6.37 -7.36
N LEU A 409 -7.95 -6.66 -8.38
CA LEU A 409 -7.36 -7.99 -8.62
C LEU A 409 -6.50 -8.44 -7.44
N SER A 410 -5.78 -7.53 -6.78
CA SER A 410 -4.94 -7.86 -5.61
C SER A 410 -5.71 -8.46 -4.43
N SER A 411 -7.04 -8.29 -4.39
CA SER A 411 -7.94 -8.84 -3.37
C SER A 411 -8.57 -10.20 -3.74
N ARG A 412 -8.36 -10.63 -4.98
CA ARG A 412 -8.93 -11.88 -5.51
C ARG A 412 -7.96 -13.03 -5.25
N GLU A 413 -8.52 -14.23 -5.25
CA GLU A 413 -7.73 -15.46 -5.09
C GLU A 413 -6.76 -15.61 -6.28
N THR A 414 -5.49 -15.87 -5.96
CA THR A 414 -4.39 -15.84 -6.91
C THR A 414 -4.56 -16.84 -8.05
N ASP A 415 -4.91 -18.09 -7.78
CA ASP A 415 -5.02 -19.11 -8.82
C ASP A 415 -6.13 -18.79 -9.82
N ASN A 416 -7.26 -18.27 -9.35
CA ASN A 416 -8.33 -17.78 -10.21
C ASN A 416 -7.89 -16.61 -11.09
N VAL A 417 -7.14 -15.64 -10.54
CA VAL A 417 -6.62 -14.51 -11.32
C VAL A 417 -5.62 -15.00 -12.36
N ILE A 418 -4.64 -15.81 -11.97
CA ILE A 418 -3.58 -16.27 -12.86
C ILE A 418 -4.13 -17.17 -13.97
N SER A 419 -5.08 -18.06 -13.65
CA SER A 419 -5.75 -18.88 -14.67
C SER A 419 -6.48 -18.00 -15.70
N ALA A 420 -7.22 -16.99 -15.24
CA ALA A 420 -7.93 -16.08 -16.14
C ALA A 420 -6.97 -15.23 -16.98
N VAL A 421 -5.84 -14.76 -16.41
CA VAL A 421 -4.79 -14.04 -17.14
C VAL A 421 -4.20 -14.91 -18.24
N GLN A 422 -3.88 -16.18 -17.95
CA GLN A 422 -3.34 -17.12 -18.92
C GLN A 422 -4.28 -17.37 -20.11
N ASP A 423 -5.59 -17.42 -19.86
CA ASP A 423 -6.58 -17.51 -20.93
C ASP A 423 -6.72 -16.19 -21.69
N TRP A 424 -6.73 -15.07 -20.98
CA TRP A 424 -6.89 -13.73 -21.54
C TRP A 424 -5.76 -13.35 -22.51
N ILE A 425 -4.51 -13.69 -22.20
CA ILE A 425 -3.36 -13.33 -23.04
C ILE A 425 -3.31 -14.08 -24.37
N GLN A 426 -4.03 -15.19 -24.55
CA GLN A 426 -4.05 -15.96 -25.80
C GLN A 426 -4.62 -15.18 -26.99
N GLN A 427 -5.31 -14.07 -26.74
CA GLN A 427 -5.85 -13.20 -27.78
C GLN A 427 -4.82 -12.22 -28.38
N PHE A 428 -3.66 -12.07 -27.73
CA PHE A 428 -2.65 -11.08 -28.08
C PHE A 428 -1.47 -11.71 -28.84
N ASP A 429 -0.85 -10.93 -29.73
CA ASP A 429 0.36 -11.33 -30.44
C ASP A 429 1.58 -10.58 -29.86
N PRO A 430 2.55 -11.25 -29.21
CA PRO A 430 3.78 -10.62 -28.72
C PRO A 430 4.59 -9.89 -29.80
N GLY A 431 4.41 -10.24 -31.07
CA GLY A 431 5.03 -9.56 -32.20
C GLY A 431 4.34 -8.26 -32.64
N ASN A 432 3.20 -7.92 -32.05
CA ASN A 432 2.40 -6.74 -32.37
C ASN A 432 2.58 -5.63 -31.32
N SER A 433 2.98 -4.43 -31.76
CA SER A 433 3.18 -3.27 -30.86
C SER A 433 1.91 -2.84 -30.12
N ASP A 434 0.73 -2.98 -30.74
CA ASP A 434 -0.53 -2.59 -30.11
C ASP A 434 -0.90 -3.53 -28.94
N ASP A 435 -0.41 -4.77 -28.97
CA ASP A 435 -0.66 -5.80 -27.96
C ASP A 435 0.38 -5.80 -26.84
N ALA A 436 1.48 -5.05 -26.99
CA ALA A 436 2.58 -5.03 -26.02
C ALA A 436 2.16 -4.50 -24.64
N HIS A 437 1.28 -3.50 -24.58
CA HIS A 437 0.83 -2.92 -23.31
C HIS A 437 -0.15 -3.84 -22.55
N PRO A 438 -1.17 -4.43 -23.17
CA PRO A 438 -1.99 -5.47 -22.52
C PRO A 438 -1.17 -6.66 -22.00
N LEU A 439 -0.19 -7.14 -22.78
CA LEU A 439 0.72 -8.20 -22.34
C LEU A 439 1.57 -7.76 -21.15
N LEU A 440 2.03 -6.51 -21.13
CA LEU A 440 2.77 -5.96 -19.98
C LEU A 440 1.89 -5.86 -18.72
N GLU A 441 0.63 -5.44 -18.86
CA GLU A 441 -0.33 -5.44 -17.73
C GLU A 441 -0.53 -6.87 -17.18
N ALA A 442 -0.62 -7.88 -18.05
CA ALA A 442 -0.65 -9.28 -17.61
C ALA A 442 0.62 -9.70 -16.85
N LEU A 443 1.81 -9.30 -17.34
CA LEU A 443 3.07 -9.59 -16.67
C LEU A 443 3.13 -8.94 -15.28
N TRP A 444 2.64 -7.71 -15.16
CA TRP A 444 2.52 -7.03 -13.88
C TRP A 444 1.52 -7.72 -12.94
N VAL A 445 0.37 -8.18 -13.43
CA VAL A 445 -0.57 -8.96 -12.58
C VAL A 445 0.10 -10.23 -12.05
N HIS A 446 0.84 -10.97 -12.88
CA HIS A 446 1.67 -12.09 -12.43
C HIS A 446 2.61 -11.70 -11.28
N GLN A 447 3.31 -10.57 -11.43
CA GLN A 447 4.21 -10.08 -10.41
C GLN A 447 3.49 -9.62 -9.12
N GLN A 448 2.34 -8.96 -9.24
CA GLN A 448 1.51 -8.52 -8.10
C GLN A 448 1.01 -9.70 -7.25
N HIS A 449 0.75 -10.83 -7.90
CA HIS A 449 0.35 -12.08 -7.26
C HIS A 449 1.54 -12.97 -6.88
N ASN A 450 2.78 -12.50 -7.08
CA ASN A 450 4.00 -13.26 -6.80
C ASN A 450 4.04 -14.64 -7.51
N VAL A 451 3.52 -14.73 -8.73
CA VAL A 451 3.54 -15.93 -9.58
C VAL A 451 4.29 -15.62 -10.87
N PRO A 452 5.59 -15.96 -10.97
CA PRO A 452 6.39 -15.71 -12.16
C PRO A 452 5.83 -16.38 -13.42
N ASN A 453 5.83 -15.67 -14.54
CA ASN A 453 5.54 -16.19 -15.87
C ASN A 453 6.72 -15.87 -16.80
N TYR A 454 7.70 -16.78 -16.81
CA TYR A 454 8.95 -16.56 -17.54
C TYR A 454 8.76 -16.56 -19.06
N ASP A 455 7.77 -17.28 -19.59
CA ASP A 455 7.50 -17.28 -21.03
C ASP A 455 6.97 -15.89 -21.47
N LEU A 456 5.97 -15.36 -20.77
CA LEU A 456 5.46 -14.00 -21.01
C LEU A 456 6.55 -12.93 -20.80
N LEU A 457 7.41 -13.10 -19.80
CA LEU A 457 8.56 -12.22 -19.59
C LEU A 457 9.50 -12.24 -20.81
N GLN A 458 9.85 -13.42 -21.32
CA GLN A 458 10.72 -13.54 -22.49
C GLN A 458 10.07 -12.93 -23.74
N ASP A 459 8.76 -13.12 -23.93
CA ASP A 459 8.00 -12.47 -25.01
C ASP A 459 8.12 -10.95 -24.94
N LEU A 460 7.94 -10.36 -23.75
CA LEU A 460 8.01 -8.91 -23.56
C LEU A 460 9.43 -8.33 -23.63
N LEU A 461 10.45 -9.08 -23.22
CA LEU A 461 11.87 -8.70 -23.42
C LEU A 461 12.22 -8.60 -24.92
N HIS A 462 11.49 -9.31 -25.79
CA HIS A 462 11.63 -9.26 -27.25
C HIS A 462 10.54 -8.43 -27.94
N SER A 463 9.67 -7.75 -27.18
CA SER A 463 8.57 -6.94 -27.71
C SER A 463 9.08 -5.91 -28.74
N PRO A 464 8.33 -5.61 -29.81
CA PRO A 464 8.66 -4.51 -30.72
C PRO A 464 8.57 -3.14 -30.03
N GLU A 465 7.78 -3.00 -28.96
CA GLU A 465 7.61 -1.76 -28.21
C GLU A 465 8.74 -1.58 -27.18
N GLU A 466 9.49 -0.48 -27.30
CA GLU A 466 10.66 -0.22 -26.46
C GLU A 466 10.31 -0.11 -24.98
N ASN A 467 9.25 0.62 -24.67
CA ASN A 467 8.85 0.83 -23.28
C ASN A 467 8.40 -0.49 -22.61
N ALA A 468 7.80 -1.40 -23.36
CA ALA A 468 7.44 -2.72 -22.87
C ALA A 468 8.68 -3.56 -22.53
N ARG A 469 9.72 -3.52 -23.37
CA ARG A 469 11.00 -4.20 -23.07
C ARG A 469 11.64 -3.67 -21.78
N ILE A 470 11.72 -2.36 -21.62
CA ILE A 470 12.32 -1.73 -20.42
C ILE A 470 11.50 -2.03 -19.16
N ALA A 471 10.17 -2.09 -19.27
CA ALA A 471 9.32 -2.52 -18.17
C ALA A 471 9.54 -4.00 -17.83
N ALA A 472 9.69 -4.86 -18.84
CA ALA A 472 10.01 -6.27 -18.66
C ALA A 472 11.40 -6.49 -18.04
N GLU A 473 12.42 -5.72 -18.42
CA GLU A 473 13.75 -5.74 -17.77
C GLU A 473 13.66 -5.43 -16.26
N LYS A 474 12.78 -4.50 -15.87
CA LYS A 474 12.49 -4.24 -14.45
C LYS A 474 11.83 -5.46 -13.78
N VAL A 475 10.89 -6.14 -14.43
CA VAL A 475 10.28 -7.38 -13.90
C VAL A 475 11.33 -8.50 -13.78
N GLU A 476 12.16 -8.69 -14.79
CA GLU A 476 13.29 -9.62 -14.76
C GLU A 476 14.23 -9.32 -13.59
N TRP A 477 14.54 -8.04 -13.35
CA TRP A 477 15.32 -7.62 -12.19
C TRP A 477 14.68 -8.03 -10.87
N PHE A 478 13.36 -7.87 -10.73
CA PHE A 478 12.64 -8.27 -9.52
C PHE A 478 12.56 -9.79 -9.34
N TRP A 479 12.45 -10.54 -10.42
CA TRP A 479 12.43 -12.01 -10.39
C TRP A 479 13.81 -12.66 -10.41
N SER A 480 14.87 -11.87 -10.62
CA SER A 480 16.23 -12.38 -10.60
C SER A 480 16.64 -12.74 -9.17
N ASP A 481 17.34 -13.88 -9.03
CA ASP A 481 17.88 -14.41 -7.78
C ASP A 481 18.88 -13.42 -7.13
N ARG A 482 18.36 -12.47 -6.35
CA ARG A 482 19.17 -11.46 -5.66
C ARG A 482 19.38 -11.86 -4.21
N ASP A 483 20.67 -11.92 -3.84
CA ASP A 483 21.28 -12.29 -2.55
C ASP A 483 21.37 -13.81 -2.24
N PRO A 484 22.58 -14.41 -2.23
CA PRO A 484 22.84 -15.76 -1.71
C PRO A 484 22.28 -16.06 -0.31
N ALA A 485 22.05 -15.03 0.52
CA ALA A 485 21.38 -15.17 1.81
C ALA A 485 19.85 -15.30 1.69
N LEU A 486 19.26 -14.83 0.58
CA LEU A 486 17.87 -15.06 0.15
C LEU A 486 17.74 -16.35 -0.69
N ILE A 487 18.82 -16.79 -1.36
CA ILE A 487 18.87 -17.92 -2.32
C ILE A 487 19.05 -19.31 -1.69
N SER A 488 19.16 -19.45 -0.36
CA SER A 488 18.99 -20.80 0.25
C SER A 488 17.58 -21.39 -0.01
N ALA A 489 16.64 -20.60 -0.56
CA ALA A 489 15.28 -21.02 -0.89
C ALA A 489 15.05 -21.33 -2.39
N HIS A 490 16.04 -21.19 -3.29
CA HIS A 490 15.81 -21.27 -4.74
C HIS A 490 16.51 -22.40 -5.51
N LEU A 491 16.98 -23.45 -4.83
CA LEU A 491 17.49 -24.64 -5.52
C LEU A 491 17.05 -25.93 -4.82
N HIS A 492 15.83 -26.40 -5.09
CA HIS A 492 15.47 -27.82 -5.12
C HIS A 492 14.14 -28.03 -5.86
N THR A 493 14.11 -27.83 -7.19
CA THR A 493 13.11 -28.48 -8.04
C THR A 493 13.71 -29.79 -8.55
N ASP A 494 13.49 -30.85 -7.79
CA ASP A 494 13.52 -32.22 -8.30
C ASP A 494 12.55 -33.04 -7.44
N SER A 495 11.27 -33.02 -7.82
CA SER A 495 10.42 -34.21 -7.67
C SER A 495 9.19 -34.06 -8.56
N GLU A 496 9.15 -34.88 -9.60
CA GLU A 496 7.92 -35.25 -10.29
C GLU A 496 6.92 -35.81 -9.27
N THR A 497 5.96 -35.00 -8.84
CA THR A 497 4.71 -35.51 -8.27
C THR A 497 3.58 -34.62 -8.78
N PRO A 498 2.55 -35.16 -9.47
CA PRO A 498 1.48 -34.33 -9.97
C PRO A 498 0.67 -33.78 -8.79
N LEU A 499 0.70 -32.47 -8.57
CA LEU A 499 -0.27 -31.77 -7.73
C LEU A 499 -1.53 -31.54 -8.57
N SER A 500 -2.36 -32.57 -8.69
CA SER A 500 -3.75 -32.44 -9.11
C SER A 500 -4.64 -33.02 -8.01
N ASP A 501 -5.62 -32.22 -7.58
CA ASP A 501 -6.70 -32.48 -6.61
C ASP A 501 -6.48 -31.96 -5.18
N SER A 502 -6.75 -30.67 -4.92
CA SER A 502 -7.47 -30.22 -3.71
C SER A 502 -7.63 -28.69 -3.60
N PHE A 503 -8.75 -28.13 -4.06
CA PHE A 503 -9.14 -26.72 -3.75
C PHE A 503 -10.44 -26.61 -2.94
N ASP A 504 -10.81 -27.67 -2.20
CA ASP A 504 -12.05 -27.73 -1.42
C ASP A 504 -11.81 -28.21 0.03
N ARG A 505 -10.75 -27.71 0.72
CA ARG A 505 -10.37 -28.22 2.05
C ARG A 505 -10.32 -27.22 3.20
N ALA A 506 -10.59 -25.93 3.00
CA ALA A 506 -10.55 -24.94 4.08
C ALA A 506 -11.66 -25.19 5.12
N GLY A 507 -11.28 -25.37 6.39
CA GLY A 507 -12.22 -25.65 7.48
C GLY A 507 -12.63 -27.12 7.57
N MET A 508 -11.83 -28.04 7.02
CA MET A 508 -12.14 -29.47 7.09
C MET A 508 -12.19 -29.97 8.54
N GLU A 509 -13.14 -30.87 8.77
CA GLU A 509 -13.24 -31.68 9.97
C GLU A 509 -12.98 -33.13 9.58
N LEU A 510 -11.90 -33.70 10.10
CA LEU A 510 -11.49 -35.06 9.78
C LEU A 510 -11.81 -35.98 10.95
N ASP A 511 -12.65 -36.99 10.75
CA ASP A 511 -12.94 -37.98 11.79
C ASP A 511 -11.86 -39.07 11.87
N PHE A 512 -11.78 -39.72 13.02
CA PHE A 512 -10.83 -40.81 13.26
C PHE A 512 -11.08 -41.99 12.30
N SER A 513 -10.00 -42.63 11.85
CA SER A 513 -10.09 -43.93 11.18
C SER A 513 -10.32 -45.05 12.22
N ASP A 514 -11.04 -46.11 11.82
CA ASP A 514 -11.09 -47.39 12.55
C ASP A 514 -9.79 -48.21 12.39
N ASP A 515 -8.85 -47.72 11.57
CA ASP A 515 -7.53 -48.31 11.41
C ASP A 515 -6.67 -48.18 12.69
N GLU A 516 -5.71 -49.08 12.83
CA GLU A 516 -4.81 -49.14 13.99
C GLU A 516 -3.97 -47.85 14.15
N ILE A 517 -3.67 -47.16 13.04
CA ILE A 517 -2.95 -45.88 13.02
C ILE A 517 -3.85 -44.85 12.32
N ALA A 518 -4.07 -43.70 12.95
CA ALA A 518 -4.78 -42.59 12.31
C ALA A 518 -3.81 -41.77 11.46
N GLU A 519 -4.12 -41.60 10.17
CA GLU A 519 -3.28 -40.82 9.24
C GLU A 519 -4.00 -39.55 8.80
N PHE A 520 -3.32 -38.40 8.93
CA PHE A 520 -3.83 -37.08 8.54
C PHE A 520 -2.81 -36.32 7.72
N ALA A 521 -3.29 -35.42 6.88
CA ALA A 521 -2.50 -34.38 6.23
C ALA A 521 -3.11 -33.02 6.55
N ILE A 522 -2.29 -32.10 7.05
CA ILE A 522 -2.66 -30.71 7.31
C ILE A 522 -1.74 -29.83 6.47
N ARG A 523 -2.28 -28.80 5.86
CA ARG A 523 -1.54 -27.86 5.01
C ARG A 523 -1.73 -26.43 5.49
N ALA A 524 -0.70 -25.61 5.32
CA ALA A 524 -0.91 -24.16 5.33
C ALA A 524 -1.73 -23.76 4.09
N ILE A 525 -2.70 -22.86 4.26
CA ILE A 525 -3.42 -22.24 3.14
C ILE A 525 -2.61 -21.02 2.70
N ILE A 526 -2.17 -21.04 1.44
CA ILE A 526 -1.38 -20.00 0.80
C ILE A 526 -1.99 -18.62 1.07
N GLU A 527 -1.20 -17.74 1.69
CA GLU A 527 -1.47 -16.32 1.95
C GLU A 527 -2.67 -16.03 2.86
N GLN A 528 -3.17 -17.03 3.59
CA GLN A 528 -4.32 -16.86 4.49
C GLN A 528 -3.96 -16.96 5.97
N MET A 529 -2.72 -17.32 6.32
CA MET A 529 -2.28 -17.59 7.70
C MET A 529 -3.26 -18.53 8.44
N ARG A 530 -3.62 -19.63 7.76
CA ARG A 530 -4.58 -20.64 8.24
C ARG A 530 -4.12 -22.04 7.89
N PHE A 531 -4.54 -23.02 8.67
CA PHE A 531 -4.49 -24.42 8.27
C PHE A 531 -5.74 -24.77 7.43
N ASP A 532 -5.62 -25.69 6.48
CA ASP A 532 -6.78 -26.23 5.76
C ASP A 532 -7.71 -27.00 6.68
N VAL A 533 -7.17 -27.78 7.61
CA VAL A 533 -7.94 -28.51 8.63
C VAL A 533 -8.20 -27.62 9.85
N ALA A 534 -9.48 -27.42 10.17
CA ALA A 534 -9.88 -26.73 11.40
C ALA A 534 -9.95 -27.69 12.60
N ARG A 535 -10.30 -28.95 12.34
CA ARG A 535 -10.41 -30.00 13.37
C ARG A 535 -10.06 -31.38 12.82
N PHE A 536 -9.38 -32.20 13.61
CA PHE A 536 -9.32 -33.65 13.38
C PHE A 536 -9.54 -34.43 14.67
N THR A 537 -10.15 -35.60 14.58
CA THR A 537 -10.54 -36.44 15.73
C THR A 537 -9.68 -37.70 15.79
N VAL A 538 -9.24 -38.10 16.99
CA VAL A 538 -8.47 -39.33 17.25
C VAL A 538 -9.00 -40.03 18.49
N ARG A 539 -8.83 -41.36 18.60
CA ARG A 539 -9.13 -42.09 19.84
C ARG A 539 -8.00 -41.94 20.84
N SER A 540 -8.35 -42.03 22.12
CA SER A 540 -7.39 -42.07 23.22
C SER A 540 -6.38 -43.20 23.00
N ASP A 541 -5.10 -42.91 23.22
CA ASP A 541 -3.97 -43.83 23.00
C ASP A 541 -3.78 -44.34 21.56
N GLN A 542 -4.47 -43.76 20.56
CA GLN A 542 -4.30 -44.13 19.16
C GLN A 542 -2.96 -43.60 18.61
N PRO A 543 -2.14 -44.43 17.94
CA PRO A 543 -0.99 -43.95 17.15
C PRO A 543 -1.46 -43.02 16.01
N VAL A 544 -0.77 -41.90 15.81
CA VAL A 544 -1.08 -40.87 14.81
C VAL A 544 0.11 -40.61 13.92
N ARG A 545 -0.14 -40.53 12.61
CA ARG A 545 0.76 -40.03 11.57
C ARG A 545 0.16 -38.77 10.97
N LEU A 546 0.79 -37.64 11.22
CA LEU A 546 0.34 -36.34 10.72
C LEU A 546 1.41 -35.77 9.79
N THR A 547 1.11 -35.68 8.51
CA THR A 547 1.94 -34.91 7.57
C THR A 547 1.53 -33.45 7.64
N PHE A 548 2.48 -32.57 7.92
CA PHE A 548 2.31 -31.14 7.77
C PHE A 548 3.00 -30.67 6.48
N ASP A 549 2.25 -30.10 5.55
CA ASP A 549 2.76 -29.52 4.31
C ASP A 549 2.72 -27.99 4.37
N ASN A 550 3.79 -27.33 3.96
CA ASN A 550 3.79 -25.88 3.77
C ASN A 550 3.88 -25.49 2.29
N PRO A 551 2.75 -25.33 1.59
CA PRO A 551 2.75 -24.78 0.23
C PRO A 551 2.88 -23.24 0.20
N ASP A 552 2.81 -22.55 1.34
CA ASP A 552 2.94 -21.09 1.42
C ASP A 552 4.42 -20.67 1.29
N PHE A 553 4.67 -19.47 0.76
CA PHE A 553 5.99 -18.86 0.79
C PHE A 553 6.40 -18.51 2.22
N MET A 554 5.42 -18.09 3.03
CA MET A 554 5.65 -17.76 4.42
C MET A 554 6.02 -19.03 5.21
N PRO A 555 7.05 -19.01 6.08
CA PRO A 555 7.41 -20.18 6.87
C PRO A 555 6.34 -20.49 7.92
N HIS A 556 6.00 -21.76 8.06
CA HIS A 556 5.03 -22.23 9.04
C HIS A 556 5.56 -23.45 9.80
N ASN A 557 5.17 -23.56 11.06
CA ASN A 557 5.27 -24.79 11.84
C ASN A 557 3.88 -25.17 12.39
N LEU A 558 3.77 -26.37 12.94
CA LEU A 558 2.58 -26.87 13.61
C LEU A 558 2.99 -27.48 14.94
N LEU A 559 2.45 -26.94 16.04
CA LEU A 559 2.66 -27.44 17.39
C LEU A 559 1.32 -27.85 18.00
N ILE A 560 1.22 -29.04 18.55
CA ILE A 560 0.08 -29.47 19.36
C ILE A 560 0.41 -29.26 20.83
N THR A 561 -0.51 -28.64 21.56
CA THR A 561 -0.31 -28.24 22.97
C THR A 561 -1.30 -28.91 23.91
N GLU A 562 -0.96 -28.96 25.19
CA GLU A 562 -1.89 -29.32 26.28
C GLU A 562 -3.12 -28.38 26.27
N PRO A 563 -4.30 -28.85 26.73
CA PRO A 563 -5.53 -28.07 26.65
C PRO A 563 -5.40 -26.72 27.38
N GLY A 564 -5.69 -25.63 26.65
CA GLY A 564 -5.64 -24.26 27.17
C GLY A 564 -4.24 -23.65 27.28
N LYS A 565 -3.20 -24.31 26.74
CA LYS A 565 -1.81 -23.83 26.79
C LYS A 565 -1.29 -23.17 25.52
N ALA A 566 -2.07 -23.17 24.44
CA ALA A 566 -1.66 -22.63 23.15
C ALA A 566 -1.14 -21.18 23.21
N ASP A 567 -1.87 -20.27 23.85
CA ASP A 567 -1.48 -18.85 23.88
C ASP A 567 -0.22 -18.61 24.75
N GLU A 568 -0.04 -19.40 25.83
CA GLU A 568 1.17 -19.36 26.67
C GLU A 568 2.38 -19.87 25.88
N VAL A 569 2.25 -21.01 25.20
CA VAL A 569 3.30 -21.56 24.33
C VAL A 569 3.63 -20.61 23.18
N TYR A 570 2.63 -19.98 22.58
CA TYR A 570 2.85 -19.00 21.52
C TYR A 570 3.64 -17.79 22.04
N GLN A 571 3.27 -17.24 23.19
CA GLN A 571 4.02 -16.13 23.79
C GLN A 571 5.48 -16.53 24.09
N MET A 572 5.71 -17.73 24.61
CA MET A 572 7.07 -18.25 24.82
C MET A 572 7.87 -18.35 23.51
N ALA A 573 7.21 -18.67 22.39
CA ALA A 573 7.83 -18.71 21.07
C ALA A 573 8.20 -17.31 20.57
N ILE A 574 7.34 -16.30 20.80
CA ILE A 574 7.64 -14.89 20.54
C ILE A 574 8.84 -14.42 21.37
N ASP A 575 8.90 -14.82 22.64
CA ASP A 575 9.97 -14.43 23.57
C ASP A 575 11.35 -15.00 23.19
N LEU A 576 11.42 -15.97 22.27
CA LEU A 576 12.68 -16.43 21.68
C LEU A 576 13.37 -15.33 20.85
N GLY A 577 12.61 -14.35 20.34
CA GLY A 577 13.08 -13.29 19.47
C GLY A 577 13.85 -13.84 18.27
N GLY A 578 14.99 -13.21 17.92
CA GLY A 578 15.81 -13.63 16.79
C GLY A 578 16.37 -15.06 16.87
N ARG A 579 16.46 -15.66 18.08
CA ARG A 579 16.85 -17.07 18.24
C ARG A 579 15.77 -18.06 17.79
N GLY A 580 14.55 -17.58 17.56
CA GLY A 580 13.44 -18.40 17.13
C GLY A 580 13.73 -19.18 15.85
N PHE A 581 14.46 -18.61 14.88
CA PHE A 581 14.82 -19.31 13.65
C PHE A 581 15.71 -20.53 13.88
N GLU A 582 16.68 -20.45 14.79
CA GLU A 582 17.56 -21.58 15.15
C GLU A 582 16.77 -22.68 15.89
N LEU A 583 15.73 -22.28 16.62
CA LEU A 583 14.89 -23.15 17.42
C LEU A 583 13.57 -23.51 16.73
N HIS A 584 13.42 -23.17 15.44
CA HIS A 584 12.18 -23.38 14.68
C HIS A 584 10.91 -22.79 15.31
N PHE A 585 11.05 -21.77 16.15
CA PHE A 585 10.01 -21.19 16.99
C PHE A 585 9.32 -22.23 17.90
N ILE A 586 10.05 -23.27 18.30
CA ILE A 586 9.62 -24.26 19.28
C ILE A 586 10.24 -23.87 20.63
N PRO A 587 9.47 -23.28 21.57
CA PRO A 587 10.01 -22.92 22.88
C PRO A 587 10.20 -24.17 23.75
N ASP A 588 11.09 -24.07 24.74
CA ASP A 588 11.27 -25.13 25.74
C ASP A 588 10.10 -25.11 26.72
N SER A 589 9.04 -25.87 26.42
CA SER A 589 7.83 -25.96 27.22
C SER A 589 7.39 -27.41 27.42
N PRO A 590 7.07 -27.84 28.66
CA PRO A 590 6.49 -29.17 28.90
C PRO A 590 5.07 -29.31 28.37
N ASP A 591 4.42 -28.20 27.96
CA ASP A 591 3.04 -28.18 27.47
C ASP A 591 2.95 -28.45 25.95
N ILE A 592 4.07 -28.73 25.27
CA ILE A 592 4.12 -29.12 23.86
C ILE A 592 4.10 -30.64 23.76
N LEU A 593 3.09 -31.18 23.07
CA LEU A 593 2.94 -32.62 22.85
C LEU A 593 3.75 -33.11 21.66
N VAL A 594 3.67 -32.38 20.55
CA VAL A 594 4.41 -32.65 19.31
C VAL A 594 4.57 -31.34 18.53
N ALA A 595 5.67 -31.23 17.79
CA ALA A 595 5.99 -30.06 16.99
C ALA A 595 6.65 -30.47 15.68
N SER A 596 6.29 -29.79 14.59
CA SER A 596 7.11 -29.77 13.39
C SER A 596 8.25 -28.75 13.55
N ARG A 597 9.32 -28.93 12.77
CA ARG A 597 10.25 -27.85 12.47
C ARG A 597 9.53 -26.73 11.73
N LEU A 598 10.20 -25.59 11.61
CA LEU A 598 9.74 -24.50 10.77
C LEU A 598 9.95 -24.89 9.30
N LEU A 599 8.84 -25.22 8.63
CA LEU A 599 8.81 -25.61 7.22
C LEU A 599 8.86 -24.36 6.35
N ARG A 600 9.78 -24.36 5.39
CA ARG A 600 9.88 -23.38 4.30
C ARG A 600 8.90 -23.75 3.19
N HIS A 601 8.85 -22.92 2.16
CA HIS A 601 8.01 -23.14 0.98
C HIS A 601 8.26 -24.52 0.36
N ASN A 602 7.16 -25.25 0.09
CA ASN A 602 7.11 -26.61 -0.45
C ASN A 602 7.86 -27.66 0.38
N GLU A 603 8.11 -27.40 1.66
CA GLU A 603 8.58 -28.42 2.58
C GLU A 603 7.41 -29.15 3.25
N SER A 604 7.63 -30.43 3.52
CA SER A 604 6.72 -31.27 4.30
C SER A 604 7.47 -31.97 5.43
N GLU A 605 6.77 -32.28 6.51
CA GLU A 605 7.27 -33.11 7.60
C GLU A 605 6.21 -34.06 8.13
N LEU A 606 6.61 -35.31 8.38
CA LEU A 606 5.77 -36.33 9.02
C LEU A 606 6.02 -36.32 10.53
N LEU A 607 4.95 -36.12 11.29
CA LEU A 607 4.92 -36.24 12.74
C LEU A 607 4.31 -37.59 13.14
N GLU A 608 5.06 -38.39 13.88
CA GLU A 608 4.56 -39.64 14.47
C GLU A 608 4.46 -39.48 15.99
N PHE A 609 3.25 -39.62 16.53
CA PHE A 609 2.99 -39.51 17.98
C PHE A 609 1.85 -40.42 18.42
N THR A 610 1.65 -40.56 19.74
CA THR A 610 0.49 -41.25 20.31
C THR A 610 -0.48 -40.22 20.86
N ALA A 611 -1.75 -40.33 20.48
CA ALA A 611 -2.79 -39.44 21.00
C ALA A 611 -2.86 -39.55 22.53
N PRO A 612 -3.09 -38.43 23.26
CA PRO A 612 -3.23 -38.45 24.71
C PRO A 612 -4.28 -39.45 25.19
N SER A 613 -4.07 -40.06 26.36
CA SER A 613 -5.05 -40.97 26.97
C SER A 613 -6.27 -40.27 27.57
N ILE A 614 -6.25 -38.93 27.64
CA ILE A 614 -7.31 -38.11 28.25
C ILE A 614 -8.14 -37.51 27.11
N PRO A 615 -9.43 -37.86 27.00
CA PRO A 615 -10.33 -37.19 26.06
C PRO A 615 -10.36 -35.68 26.28
N GLY A 616 -10.35 -34.91 25.21
CA GLY A 616 -10.25 -33.47 25.31
C GLY A 616 -9.96 -32.79 23.97
N ARG A 617 -9.89 -31.46 24.02
CA ARG A 617 -9.57 -30.62 22.87
C ARG A 617 -8.15 -30.08 23.03
N TYR A 618 -7.26 -30.54 22.18
CA TYR A 618 -5.86 -30.19 22.14
C TYR A 618 -5.65 -29.23 20.97
N GLN A 619 -5.18 -28.02 21.25
CA GLN A 619 -5.01 -27.01 20.21
C GLN A 619 -3.72 -27.26 19.46
N PHE A 620 -3.79 -27.15 18.13
CA PHE A 620 -2.60 -27.04 17.30
C PHE A 620 -2.49 -25.64 16.72
N ILE A 621 -1.28 -25.09 16.72
CA ILE A 621 -1.01 -23.69 16.36
C ILE A 621 0.26 -23.57 15.52
N CYS A 622 0.32 -22.53 14.70
CA CYS A 622 1.57 -22.02 14.18
C CYS A 622 2.19 -21.06 15.19
N THR A 623 3.46 -21.26 15.56
CA THR A 623 4.17 -20.39 16.49
C THR A 623 5.17 -19.45 15.82
N PHE A 624 5.19 -19.41 14.48
CA PHE A 624 5.91 -18.36 13.78
C PHE A 624 5.34 -16.97 14.15
N PRO A 625 6.17 -15.93 14.34
CA PRO A 625 5.71 -14.66 14.87
C PRO A 625 4.58 -14.01 14.06
N GLY A 626 3.52 -13.59 14.74
CA GLY A 626 2.32 -13.01 14.13
C GLY A 626 1.25 -14.03 13.74
N HIS A 627 1.57 -15.34 13.68
CA HIS A 627 0.64 -16.34 13.13
C HIS A 627 -0.29 -16.94 14.16
N GLY A 628 0.18 -17.16 15.39
CA GLY A 628 -0.49 -18.01 16.36
C GLY A 628 -1.92 -17.58 16.68
N GLU A 629 -2.23 -16.29 16.60
CA GLU A 629 -3.58 -15.74 16.81
C GLU A 629 -4.59 -16.22 15.74
N LEU A 630 -4.16 -16.33 14.49
CA LEU A 630 -5.01 -16.63 13.34
C LEU A 630 -4.90 -18.09 12.86
N MET A 631 -3.70 -18.65 12.95
CA MET A 631 -3.35 -19.96 12.39
C MET A 631 -3.38 -21.05 13.45
N ARG A 632 -4.60 -21.54 13.73
CA ARG A 632 -4.87 -22.50 14.80
C ARG A 632 -6.01 -23.46 14.44
N GLY A 633 -5.96 -24.67 15.00
CA GLY A 633 -7.00 -25.69 14.88
C GLY A 633 -7.06 -26.58 16.12
N VAL A 634 -7.87 -27.64 16.07
CA VAL A 634 -8.10 -28.54 17.22
C VAL A 634 -7.95 -30.02 16.86
N MET A 635 -7.13 -30.74 17.61
CA MET A 635 -7.18 -32.19 17.72
C MET A 635 -8.19 -32.56 18.82
N GLU A 636 -9.26 -33.26 18.47
CA GLU A 636 -10.27 -33.77 19.41
C GLU A 636 -9.97 -35.23 19.76
N VAL A 637 -9.68 -35.50 21.02
CA VAL A 637 -9.42 -36.85 21.53
C VAL A 637 -10.71 -37.39 22.14
N VAL A 638 -11.15 -38.56 21.67
CA VAL A 638 -12.37 -39.25 22.12
C VAL A 638 -12.06 -40.61 22.73
N ASP A 639 -13.03 -41.21 23.43
CA ASP A 639 -12.92 -42.55 24.02
C ASP A 639 -12.86 -43.69 22.99
#